data_AF-A0A1V2DPI2-F1
#
_entry.id   AF-A0A1V2DPI2-F1
#
_cell.length_a   1.000
_cell.length_b   1.000
_cell.length_c   1.000
_cell.angle_alpha   90.00
_cell.angle_beta   90.00
_cell.angle_gamma   90.00
#
_symmetry.space_group_name_H-M   'P 1'
#
loop_
_entity.id
_entity.type
_entity.pdbx_description
1 polymer ?
#
loop_
_entity_poly.entity_id
_entity_poly.type
_entity_poly.pdbx_seq_one_letter_code
_entity_poly.pdbx_strand_id
1 'polypeptide(L)'
;MPANIKDFVHLRIQTQLLPEQPSWSEIGAVATKWRDFLATIALPHDNPVSVIRNPFQDRNPLASGHSPTLRQLRYRHYTQMTEIAGLAMAASRGQRNLDARMRTKTFDRLLGMIDDIGRMAEHDVDPVSYTRLRESGYGRNKFDDIRRLNSAGKVSLDEYKRQVRRVYQHLIPEYLLHCFPSVTRKEDVPEINLRTALMIASDLHESIADTKPHEAGEILSKIFQNAEQNNCFKLPEEPGIRKPSYWADVIRNRFSDTDRAPNYDHLLPFIVQDRITSSEIVMTLMEQGAWKMAPEEVELYHLNGNANDIQEIISFSEGTQNRVLVMEDQLNGDPLLVQNAGHGLQNTIRVVKPGFQEMVTTIFYSDTDSLDRSTRTKCLESSVFSAVAQTTRMTESGADVATLQSLEEEWLAMFKNNFLVTDSAIKRFQKRVAQAAEHLIAPALHSFAIDRESQQEKLHQWLFLAQRCGLTLQPDVYVSFGLPRKFGTVHGSASPKAEIVLEDHETARVYKLDSEGARKDSVLVTANGNLTQKALEAALKMGATTVGERHPSGFGMKIAKLSENGQFVDIGHWLAPDERTKLLELPLADVEKALAPDKADKRTSAEIIQLQEALLAMVYQPNTQDPLDSRNDLMIEAGYQWNTQGQLPIQAKDGHTVLVDVSREVLETQPLKEIRRHLCAQIILSDLNYYDKANCVQRIRSSALEDAYQDYLTVLDDVSLVAETPRLAVS
;
A
#
# COMPACT_ATOMS: atom_id res chain seq x y z
N MET A 1 12.08 -0.81 -24.56
CA MET A 1 12.94 0.33 -24.95
C MET A 1 14.10 0.36 -23.96
N PRO A 2 15.37 0.36 -24.41
CA PRO A 2 16.51 0.48 -23.49
C PRO A 2 16.56 1.85 -22.83
N ALA A 3 17.05 1.90 -21.60
CA ALA A 3 17.23 3.12 -20.80
C ALA A 3 18.13 4.13 -21.55
N ASN A 4 17.55 5.21 -22.03
CA ASN A 4 18.29 6.21 -22.77
C ASN A 4 18.98 7.15 -21.76
N ILE A 5 20.32 7.13 -21.69
CA ILE A 5 21.10 8.10 -20.89
C ILE A 5 20.73 9.54 -21.28
N LYS A 6 20.33 9.77 -22.54
CA LYS A 6 19.80 11.07 -22.97
C LYS A 6 18.51 11.42 -22.25
N ASP A 7 17.64 10.46 -21.96
CA ASP A 7 16.40 10.68 -21.20
C ASP A 7 16.74 10.94 -19.73
N PHE A 8 17.69 10.22 -19.13
CA PHE A 8 18.22 10.55 -17.79
C PHE A 8 18.79 11.97 -17.73
N VAL A 9 19.71 12.31 -18.63
CA VAL A 9 20.37 13.62 -18.71
C VAL A 9 19.35 14.71 -19.01
N HIS A 10 18.40 14.46 -19.91
CA HIS A 10 17.34 15.41 -20.24
C HIS A 10 16.38 15.61 -19.07
N LEU A 11 15.99 14.55 -18.36
CA LEU A 11 15.17 14.65 -17.15
C LEU A 11 15.92 15.37 -16.03
N ARG A 12 17.22 15.10 -15.85
CA ARG A 12 18.08 15.78 -14.88
C ARG A 12 18.21 17.27 -15.19
N ILE A 13 18.47 17.61 -16.46
CA ILE A 13 18.51 19.00 -16.92
C ILE A 13 17.13 19.66 -16.73
N GLN A 14 16.04 18.99 -17.09
CA GLN A 14 14.68 19.50 -16.87
C GLN A 14 14.40 19.76 -15.39
N THR A 15 14.84 18.89 -14.49
CA THR A 15 14.72 19.14 -13.04
C THR A 15 15.58 20.31 -12.59
N GLN A 16 16.84 20.40 -13.05
CA GLN A 16 17.76 21.47 -12.69
C GLN A 16 17.34 22.84 -13.23
N LEU A 17 16.58 22.87 -14.32
CA LEU A 17 16.01 24.09 -14.91
C LEU A 17 14.72 24.54 -14.22
N LEU A 18 14.21 23.77 -13.24
CA LEU A 18 13.10 24.24 -12.41
C LEU A 18 13.54 25.45 -11.58
N PRO A 19 12.63 26.42 -11.34
CA PRO A 19 12.93 27.56 -10.48
C PRO A 19 13.24 27.09 -9.05
N GLU A 20 13.98 27.89 -8.28
CA GLU A 20 14.32 27.60 -6.86
C GLU A 20 13.08 27.32 -5.99
N GLN A 21 11.91 27.80 -6.42
CA GLN A 21 10.62 27.52 -5.80
C GLN A 21 9.62 26.99 -6.84
N PRO A 22 9.72 25.71 -7.24
CA PRO A 22 8.83 25.14 -8.24
C PRO A 22 7.42 24.97 -7.67
N SER A 23 6.42 25.10 -8.53
CA SER A 23 5.03 24.83 -8.20
C SER A 23 4.79 23.34 -7.96
N TRP A 24 3.72 23.01 -7.23
CA TRP A 24 3.31 21.61 -7.06
C TRP A 24 3.03 20.90 -8.38
N SER A 25 2.54 21.63 -9.39
CA SER A 25 2.32 21.05 -10.72
C SER A 25 3.64 20.62 -11.39
N GLU A 26 4.69 21.42 -11.25
CA GLU A 26 6.02 21.13 -11.80
C GLU A 26 6.70 20.00 -11.05
N ILE A 27 6.63 19.99 -9.71
CA ILE A 27 7.12 18.90 -8.87
C ILE A 27 6.43 17.59 -9.24
N GLY A 28 5.10 17.60 -9.38
CA GLY A 28 4.32 16.43 -9.75
C GLY A 28 4.64 15.91 -11.14
N ALA A 29 4.80 16.81 -12.12
CA ALA A 29 5.18 16.44 -13.48
C ALA A 29 6.58 15.83 -13.55
N VAL A 30 7.55 16.41 -12.84
CA VAL A 30 8.92 15.89 -12.78
C VAL A 30 8.97 14.55 -12.04
N ALA A 31 8.33 14.42 -10.87
CA ALA A 31 8.26 13.16 -10.14
C ALA A 31 7.59 12.05 -10.96
N THR A 32 6.54 12.37 -11.72
CA THR A 32 5.88 11.43 -12.64
C THR A 32 6.83 10.96 -13.74
N LYS A 33 7.56 11.89 -14.37
CA LYS A 33 8.55 11.54 -15.41
C LYS A 33 9.70 10.70 -14.85
N TRP A 34 10.18 10.98 -13.64
CA TRP A 34 11.21 10.18 -12.98
C TRP A 34 10.70 8.81 -12.55
N ARG A 35 9.46 8.70 -12.08
CA ARG A 35 8.78 7.42 -11.82
C ARG A 35 8.71 6.58 -13.10
N ASP A 36 8.23 7.19 -14.19
CA ASP A 36 8.09 6.51 -15.48
C ASP A 36 9.46 6.09 -16.03
N PHE A 37 10.47 6.96 -15.89
CA PHE A 37 11.86 6.62 -16.18
C PHE A 37 12.34 5.41 -15.37
N LEU A 38 12.15 5.41 -14.05
CA LEU A 38 12.51 4.30 -13.15
C LEU A 38 11.83 2.98 -13.51
N ALA A 39 10.61 3.03 -14.05
CA ALA A 39 9.91 1.84 -14.56
C ALA A 39 10.48 1.33 -15.89
N THR A 40 11.13 2.20 -16.66
CA THR A 40 11.70 1.89 -17.99
C THR A 40 13.17 1.52 -17.97
N ILE A 41 13.90 1.82 -16.88
CA ILE A 41 15.33 1.50 -16.82
C ILE A 41 15.54 0.02 -16.47
N ALA A 42 16.37 -0.63 -17.29
CA ALA A 42 16.89 -1.94 -16.96
C ALA A 42 17.76 -1.83 -15.71
N LEU A 43 17.64 -2.79 -14.82
CA LEU A 43 18.78 -3.30 -14.09
C LEU A 43 18.77 -4.77 -14.48
N PRO A 44 19.92 -5.42 -14.74
CA PRO A 44 19.94 -6.86 -14.89
C PRO A 44 19.33 -7.50 -13.63
N HIS A 45 19.20 -8.83 -13.61
CA HIS A 45 19.32 -9.44 -12.30
C HIS A 45 20.60 -8.87 -11.72
N ASP A 46 20.50 -8.12 -10.61
CA ASP A 46 21.57 -8.16 -9.64
C ASP A 46 21.93 -9.65 -9.64
N ASN A 47 23.15 -10.02 -10.05
CA ASN A 47 23.70 -11.26 -9.52
C ASN A 47 23.26 -11.18 -8.07
N PRO A 48 22.41 -12.11 -7.58
CA PRO A 48 22.08 -12.09 -6.18
C PRO A 48 23.42 -11.86 -5.51
N VAL A 49 23.51 -10.89 -4.59
CA VAL A 49 24.68 -10.92 -3.73
C VAL A 49 24.65 -12.35 -3.19
N SER A 50 25.63 -13.16 -3.66
CA SER A 50 25.59 -14.61 -3.97
C SER A 50 25.52 -14.99 -5.48
N VAL A 51 26.68 -14.98 -6.15
CA VAL A 51 26.95 -15.97 -7.20
C VAL A 51 26.84 -17.34 -6.51
N ILE A 52 25.69 -17.96 -6.66
CA ILE A 52 25.39 -19.32 -6.23
C ILE A 52 25.71 -20.23 -7.41
N ARG A 53 26.87 -20.88 -7.34
CA ARG A 53 27.26 -21.94 -8.28
C ARG A 53 27.60 -23.21 -7.51
N ASN A 54 26.67 -23.73 -6.69
CA ASN A 54 26.62 -25.16 -6.33
C ASN A 54 25.42 -25.46 -5.42
N PRO A 55 24.71 -26.60 -5.60
CA PRO A 55 23.60 -27.05 -4.74
C PRO A 55 24.01 -27.40 -3.28
N PHE A 56 25.25 -27.12 -2.90
CA PHE A 56 25.82 -27.48 -1.59
C PHE A 56 26.42 -26.28 -0.84
N GLN A 57 26.21 -25.04 -1.29
CA GLN A 57 26.74 -23.84 -0.62
C GLN A 57 25.71 -22.75 -0.31
N ASP A 58 24.41 -22.99 -0.55
CA ASP A 58 23.35 -21.99 -0.34
C ASP A 58 22.75 -22.07 1.05
N ARG A 59 23.59 -21.74 2.04
CA ARG A 59 23.13 -21.38 3.36
C ARG A 59 23.56 -19.94 3.61
N ASN A 60 22.64 -18.99 3.46
CA ASN A 60 22.91 -17.60 3.82
C ASN A 60 22.42 -17.34 5.25
N PRO A 61 23.31 -17.08 6.22
CA PRO A 61 22.90 -16.62 7.56
C PRO A 61 22.40 -15.16 7.48
N LEU A 62 21.29 -14.80 8.16
CA LEU A 62 20.68 -13.45 8.07
C LEU A 62 21.56 -12.29 8.60
N ALA A 63 22.69 -12.58 9.24
CA ALA A 63 23.22 -11.70 10.28
C ALA A 63 24.09 -10.52 9.85
N SER A 64 24.46 -10.36 8.57
CA SER A 64 25.41 -9.29 8.19
C SER A 64 24.75 -8.11 7.46
N GLY A 65 23.89 -7.33 8.13
CA GLY A 65 23.63 -5.92 7.81
C GLY A 65 23.63 -5.52 6.32
N HIS A 66 22.87 -6.24 5.49
CA HIS A 66 22.90 -6.02 4.05
C HIS A 66 22.18 -4.73 3.66
N SER A 67 22.88 -3.91 2.88
CA SER A 67 22.28 -2.76 2.20
C SER A 67 21.27 -3.27 1.15
N PRO A 68 20.16 -2.55 0.90
CA PRO A 68 19.19 -2.94 -0.13
C PRO A 68 19.89 -3.13 -1.48
N THR A 69 19.44 -4.11 -2.26
CA THR A 69 19.95 -4.32 -3.62
C THR A 69 19.64 -3.11 -4.51
N LEU A 70 20.33 -2.95 -5.63
CA LEU A 70 20.06 -1.84 -6.55
C LEU A 70 18.62 -1.91 -7.08
N ARG A 71 18.08 -3.11 -7.30
CA ARG A 71 16.67 -3.30 -7.65
C ARG A 71 15.69 -2.91 -6.52
N GLN A 72 16.00 -3.23 -5.27
CA GLN A 72 15.21 -2.81 -4.11
C GLN A 72 15.28 -1.30 -3.89
N LEU A 73 16.45 -0.69 -4.10
CA LEU A 73 16.61 0.78 -4.10
C LEU A 73 15.80 1.42 -5.22
N ARG A 74 15.84 0.87 -6.44
CA ARG A 74 15.01 1.31 -7.58
C ARG A 74 13.53 1.24 -7.25
N TYR A 75 13.05 0.12 -6.68
CA TYR A 75 11.66 -0.04 -6.24
C TYR A 75 11.30 1.02 -5.19
N ARG A 76 12.16 1.20 -4.19
CA ARG A 76 11.97 2.20 -3.15
C ARG A 76 11.84 3.60 -3.73
N HIS A 77 12.74 4.01 -4.62
CA HIS A 77 12.66 5.32 -5.27
C HIS A 77 11.46 5.44 -6.20
N TYR A 78 11.07 4.37 -6.90
CA TYR A 78 9.86 4.34 -7.72
C TYR A 78 8.60 4.60 -6.87
N THR A 79 8.48 3.96 -5.71
CA THR A 79 7.38 4.18 -4.77
C THR A 79 7.42 5.60 -4.20
N GLN A 80 8.59 6.11 -3.81
CA GLN A 80 8.74 7.48 -3.31
C GLN A 80 8.41 8.55 -4.35
N MET A 81 8.77 8.35 -5.63
CA MET A 81 8.39 9.23 -6.73
C MET A 81 6.88 9.18 -6.98
N THR A 82 6.26 8.00 -6.82
CA THR A 82 4.81 7.84 -6.90
C THR A 82 4.10 8.58 -5.77
N GLU A 83 4.60 8.49 -4.54
CA GLU A 83 4.10 9.25 -3.39
C GLU A 83 4.21 10.76 -3.61
N ILE A 84 5.36 11.24 -4.08
CA ILE A 84 5.58 12.68 -4.36
C ILE A 84 4.68 13.15 -5.49
N ALA A 85 4.54 12.37 -6.56
CA ALA A 85 3.61 12.69 -7.65
C ALA A 85 2.16 12.77 -7.15
N GLY A 86 1.74 11.82 -6.31
CA GLY A 86 0.42 11.82 -5.68
C GLY A 86 0.19 13.02 -4.75
N LEU A 87 1.17 13.32 -3.89
CA LEU A 87 1.17 14.49 -3.01
C LEU A 87 1.07 15.79 -3.80
N ALA A 88 1.89 15.93 -4.83
CA ALA A 88 1.97 17.11 -5.68
C ALA A 88 0.70 17.29 -6.54
N MET A 89 0.12 16.20 -7.05
CA MET A 89 -1.17 16.23 -7.73
C MET A 89 -2.29 16.65 -6.79
N ALA A 90 -2.36 16.09 -5.57
CA ALA A 90 -3.33 16.51 -4.57
C ALA A 90 -3.17 17.99 -4.21
N ALA A 91 -1.94 18.46 -3.98
CA ALA A 91 -1.65 19.86 -3.66
C ALA A 91 -1.97 20.82 -4.82
N SER A 92 -1.62 20.45 -6.07
CA SER A 92 -1.91 21.26 -7.27
C SER A 92 -3.40 21.40 -7.56
N ARG A 93 -4.21 20.40 -7.17
CA ARG A 93 -5.68 20.43 -7.24
C ARG A 93 -6.32 21.15 -6.05
N GLY A 94 -5.52 21.73 -5.16
CA GLY A 94 -6.00 22.38 -3.93
C GLY A 94 -6.55 21.42 -2.89
N GLN A 95 -6.33 20.10 -3.05
CA GLN A 95 -6.84 19.06 -2.15
C GLN A 95 -6.00 18.94 -0.87
N ARG A 96 -4.81 19.55 -0.81
CA ARG A 96 -3.97 19.66 0.40
C ARG A 96 -3.38 21.07 0.51
N ASN A 97 -3.56 21.69 1.68
CA ASN A 97 -2.92 22.97 2.02
C ASN A 97 -1.48 22.72 2.46
N LEU A 98 -0.60 22.38 1.51
CA LEU A 98 0.82 22.22 1.77
C LEU A 98 1.50 23.57 1.63
N ASP A 99 2.20 23.99 2.69
CA ASP A 99 2.88 25.27 2.75
C ASP A 99 4.13 25.30 1.85
N ALA A 100 4.69 26.50 1.65
CA ALA A 100 5.89 26.69 0.86
C ALA A 100 7.08 25.88 1.42
N ARG A 101 7.13 25.64 2.73
CA ARG A 101 8.17 24.86 3.39
C ARG A 101 8.11 23.38 3.04
N MET A 102 6.92 22.79 3.03
CA MET A 102 6.68 21.40 2.59
C MET A 102 6.98 21.25 1.10
N ARG A 103 6.68 22.26 0.30
CA ARG A 103 7.05 22.30 -1.12
C ARG A 103 8.55 22.27 -1.31
N THR A 104 9.30 23.13 -0.61
CA THR A 104 10.77 23.13 -0.63
C THR A 104 11.34 21.80 -0.14
N LYS A 105 10.88 21.28 1.01
CA LYS A 105 11.34 19.99 1.54
C LYS A 105 11.06 18.83 0.58
N THR A 106 9.90 18.84 -0.09
CA THR A 106 9.55 17.81 -1.09
C THR A 106 10.42 17.92 -2.33
N PHE A 107 10.72 19.14 -2.76
CA PHE A 107 11.63 19.41 -3.87
C PHE A 107 13.07 19.01 -3.54
N ASP A 108 13.58 19.33 -2.34
CA ASP A 108 14.90 18.91 -1.87
C ASP A 108 15.00 17.38 -1.80
N ARG A 109 13.95 16.71 -1.32
CA ARG A 109 13.85 15.24 -1.33
C ARG A 109 13.86 14.70 -2.75
N LEU A 110 13.15 15.33 -3.69
CA LEU A 110 13.15 14.96 -5.11
C LEU A 110 14.56 15.08 -5.71
N LEU A 111 15.26 16.17 -5.43
CA LEU A 111 16.64 16.41 -5.88
C LEU A 111 17.62 15.36 -5.32
N GLY A 112 17.56 15.09 -4.02
CA GLY A 112 18.40 14.07 -3.38
C GLY A 112 18.19 12.68 -4.00
N MET A 113 16.95 12.30 -4.26
CA MET A 113 16.66 11.03 -4.94
C MET A 113 17.14 11.00 -6.39
N ILE A 114 17.13 12.12 -7.11
CA ILE A 114 17.62 12.16 -8.50
C ILE A 114 19.12 11.89 -8.56
N ASP A 115 19.89 12.40 -7.60
CA ASP A 115 21.31 12.09 -7.50
C ASP A 115 21.53 10.61 -7.17
N ASP A 116 20.71 10.02 -6.30
CA ASP A 116 20.74 8.58 -6.03
C ASP A 116 20.36 7.75 -7.28
N ILE A 117 19.38 8.20 -8.07
CA ILE A 117 19.03 7.57 -9.36
C ILE A 117 20.17 7.67 -10.36
N GLY A 118 20.90 8.78 -10.38
CA GLY A 118 22.12 8.91 -11.17
C GLY A 118 23.18 7.89 -10.79
N ARG A 119 23.43 7.72 -9.49
CA ARG A 119 24.37 6.69 -9.00
C ARG A 119 23.89 5.28 -9.34
N MET A 120 22.58 4.99 -9.21
CA MET A 120 22.02 3.69 -9.60
C MET A 120 22.19 3.42 -11.10
N ALA A 121 21.95 4.42 -11.94
CA ALA A 121 22.15 4.32 -13.39
C ALA A 121 23.62 4.14 -13.79
N GLU A 122 24.56 4.66 -12.98
CA GLU A 122 26.01 4.44 -13.17
C GLU A 122 26.47 3.01 -12.80
N HIS A 123 25.69 2.29 -11.99
CA HIS A 123 25.97 0.92 -11.55
C HIS A 123 25.27 -0.18 -12.37
N ASP A 124 24.50 0.19 -13.41
CA ASP A 124 23.79 -0.74 -14.28
C ASP A 124 24.76 -1.58 -15.14
N VAL A 125 24.65 -2.91 -15.07
CA VAL A 125 25.58 -3.86 -15.74
C VAL A 125 25.12 -4.20 -17.17
N ASP A 126 23.98 -3.67 -17.64
CA ASP A 126 23.50 -3.83 -19.03
C ASP A 126 23.66 -2.51 -19.82
N PRO A 127 24.80 -2.26 -20.49
CA PRO A 127 25.13 -0.94 -21.01
C PRO A 127 24.47 -0.74 -22.37
N VAL A 128 23.20 -0.36 -22.45
CA VAL A 128 22.66 0.15 -23.72
C VAL A 128 22.62 1.67 -23.68
N SER A 129 23.79 2.29 -23.80
CA SER A 129 23.90 3.69 -24.21
C SER A 129 23.67 3.84 -25.72
N TYR A 130 22.73 3.06 -26.28
CA TYR A 130 22.41 3.13 -27.71
C TYR A 130 21.52 4.34 -27.98
N THR A 131 22.16 5.46 -28.26
CA THR A 131 21.49 6.53 -29.00
C THR A 131 21.38 6.09 -30.46
N ARG A 132 20.33 6.47 -31.18
CA ARG A 132 20.29 6.26 -32.64
C ARG A 132 21.42 7.03 -33.31
N LEU A 133 22.06 6.48 -34.35
CA LEU A 133 23.25 7.10 -34.96
C LEU A 133 22.93 8.53 -35.42
N ARG A 134 21.74 8.77 -35.97
CA ARG A 134 21.28 10.10 -36.45
C ARG A 134 20.99 11.11 -35.34
N GLU A 135 20.83 10.63 -34.12
CA GLU A 135 20.50 11.43 -32.94
C GLU A 135 21.70 11.70 -32.05
N SER A 136 22.80 10.96 -32.24
CA SER A 136 24.08 11.23 -31.57
C SER A 136 24.81 12.39 -32.24
N GLY A 137 25.49 13.23 -31.46
CA GLY A 137 26.34 14.30 -32.01
C GLY A 137 27.47 13.75 -32.89
N TYR A 138 27.99 12.56 -32.53
CA TYR A 138 29.01 11.84 -33.29
C TYR A 138 28.49 11.39 -34.67
N GLY A 139 27.31 10.77 -34.73
CA GLY A 139 26.73 10.32 -35.99
C GLY A 139 26.25 11.48 -36.87
N ARG A 140 25.64 12.54 -36.30
CA ARG A 140 25.23 13.74 -37.07
C ARG A 140 26.39 14.36 -37.86
N ASN A 141 27.54 14.58 -37.21
CA ASN A 141 28.72 15.14 -37.86
C ASN A 141 29.22 14.28 -39.04
N LYS A 142 29.11 12.94 -38.90
CA LYS A 142 29.57 11.98 -39.91
C LYS A 142 28.55 11.75 -41.03
N PHE A 143 27.25 11.86 -40.72
CA PHE A 143 26.19 11.93 -41.74
C PHE A 143 26.31 13.17 -42.61
N ASP A 144 26.72 14.31 -42.04
CA ASP A 144 26.97 15.52 -42.80
C ASP A 144 28.19 15.37 -43.74
N ASP A 145 29.23 14.64 -43.33
CA ASP A 145 30.35 14.29 -44.21
C ASP A 145 29.89 13.41 -45.40
N ILE A 146 29.02 12.41 -45.16
CA ILE A 146 28.45 11.55 -46.20
C ILE A 146 27.51 12.33 -47.14
N ARG A 147 26.72 13.27 -46.61
CA ARG A 147 25.86 14.15 -47.40
C ARG A 147 26.67 15.11 -48.26
N ARG A 148 27.78 15.65 -47.75
CA ARG A 148 28.70 16.50 -48.51
C ARG A 148 29.31 15.78 -49.72
N LEU A 149 29.63 14.48 -49.57
CA LEU A 149 30.09 13.63 -50.67
C LEU A 149 29.05 13.46 -51.78
N ASN A 150 27.76 13.38 -51.43
CA ASN A 150 26.66 13.28 -52.40
C ASN A 150 26.45 14.60 -53.16
N SER A 151 26.53 15.74 -52.45
CA SER A 151 26.37 17.08 -53.06
C SER A 151 27.55 17.51 -53.98
N ALA A 152 28.68 16.80 -53.97
CA ALA A 152 29.84 17.12 -54.82
C ALA A 152 29.69 16.63 -56.29
N GLY A 153 28.63 15.88 -56.62
CA GLY A 153 28.14 15.69 -57.99
C GLY A 153 29.05 14.98 -59.00
N LYS A 154 30.10 14.25 -58.57
CA LYS A 154 31.08 13.62 -59.49
C LYS A 154 31.42 12.15 -59.19
N VAL A 155 30.57 11.41 -58.49
CA VAL A 155 30.86 10.01 -58.13
C VAL A 155 29.73 9.09 -58.63
N SER A 156 30.09 7.99 -59.30
CA SER A 156 29.11 6.98 -59.74
C SER A 156 28.39 6.35 -58.54
N LEU A 157 27.16 5.85 -58.72
CA LEU A 157 26.40 5.21 -57.65
C LEU A 157 27.18 4.06 -56.98
N ASP A 158 27.91 3.27 -57.76
CA ASP A 158 28.73 2.16 -57.23
C ASP A 158 29.92 2.65 -56.41
N GLU A 159 30.52 3.76 -56.80
CA GLU A 159 31.66 4.35 -56.09
C GLU A 159 31.22 5.10 -54.83
N TYR A 160 30.05 5.76 -54.87
CA TYR A 160 29.36 6.30 -53.70
C TYR A 160 29.05 5.17 -52.70
N LYS A 161 28.43 4.07 -53.16
CA LYS A 161 28.14 2.88 -52.33
C LYS A 161 29.40 2.29 -51.69
N ARG A 162 30.52 2.18 -52.43
CA ARG A 162 31.80 1.70 -51.88
C ARG A 162 32.38 2.64 -50.83
N GLN A 163 32.31 3.95 -51.04
CA GLN A 163 32.80 4.94 -50.09
C GLN A 163 31.94 4.99 -48.82
N VAL A 164 30.61 5.02 -48.97
CA VAL A 164 29.64 4.91 -47.86
C VAL A 164 29.91 3.66 -47.04
N ARG A 165 30.07 2.50 -47.69
CA ARG A 165 30.41 1.25 -47.01
C ARG A 165 31.72 1.33 -46.25
N ARG A 166 32.78 1.92 -46.81
CA ARG A 166 34.07 2.11 -46.10
C ARG A 166 33.91 3.02 -44.89
N VAL A 167 33.19 4.13 -45.03
CA VAL A 167 32.92 5.06 -43.93
C VAL A 167 32.16 4.36 -42.81
N TYR A 168 31.07 3.64 -43.12
CA TYR A 168 30.33 2.87 -42.11
C TYR A 168 31.13 1.73 -41.49
N GLN A 169 31.97 1.04 -42.26
CA GLN A 169 32.82 -0.03 -41.74
C GLN A 169 33.82 0.43 -40.67
N HIS A 170 34.23 1.70 -40.70
CA HIS A 170 35.09 2.30 -39.66
C HIS A 170 34.30 3.06 -38.59
N LEU A 171 33.26 3.79 -39.00
CA LEU A 171 32.41 4.60 -38.12
C LEU A 171 31.63 3.76 -37.11
N ILE A 172 31.10 2.62 -37.54
CA ILE A 172 30.19 1.81 -36.73
C ILE A 172 30.91 1.14 -35.56
N PRO A 173 32.07 0.49 -35.74
CA PRO A 173 32.86 0.02 -34.60
C PRO A 173 33.22 1.12 -33.60
N GLU A 174 33.69 2.29 -34.03
CA GLU A 174 33.99 3.42 -33.13
C GLU A 174 32.75 3.98 -32.43
N TYR A 175 31.65 4.12 -33.17
CA TYR A 175 30.36 4.57 -32.63
C TYR A 175 29.82 3.60 -31.58
N LEU A 176 29.89 2.30 -31.86
CA LEU A 176 29.46 1.27 -30.93
C LEU A 176 30.40 1.22 -29.72
N LEU A 177 31.72 1.34 -29.88
CA LEU A 177 32.64 1.47 -28.75
C LEU A 177 32.30 2.68 -27.85
N HIS A 178 31.83 3.79 -28.42
CA HIS A 178 31.32 4.93 -27.65
C HIS A 178 29.97 4.66 -26.97
N CYS A 179 29.07 3.89 -27.60
CA CYS A 179 27.81 3.45 -27.01
C CYS A 179 27.97 2.29 -25.99
N PHE A 180 29.12 1.63 -25.97
CA PHE A 180 29.47 0.50 -25.11
C PHE A 180 30.87 0.69 -24.47
N PRO A 181 31.11 1.76 -23.68
CA PRO A 181 32.46 2.14 -23.22
C PRO A 181 33.11 1.17 -22.21
N SER A 182 32.33 0.26 -21.60
CA SER A 182 32.81 -0.79 -20.68
C SER A 182 33.63 -1.90 -21.36
N VAL A 183 33.62 -1.98 -22.70
CA VAL A 183 34.34 -2.98 -23.53
C VAL A 183 35.87 -2.78 -23.52
N THR A 184 36.38 -1.78 -22.80
CA THR A 184 37.82 -1.51 -22.67
C THR A 184 38.55 -2.47 -21.72
N ARG A 185 37.84 -3.30 -20.94
CA ARG A 185 38.44 -4.39 -20.13
C ARG A 185 38.30 -5.72 -20.84
N LYS A 186 39.44 -6.33 -21.17
CA LYS A 186 39.62 -7.45 -22.12
C LYS A 186 38.89 -8.77 -21.84
N GLU A 187 38.08 -8.91 -20.78
CA GLU A 187 37.67 -10.25 -20.32
C GLU A 187 36.20 -10.62 -20.55
N ASP A 188 35.30 -9.69 -20.90
CA ASP A 188 33.91 -10.05 -21.29
C ASP A 188 33.39 -9.17 -22.44
N VAL A 189 33.25 -9.77 -23.63
CA VAL A 189 32.62 -9.13 -24.80
C VAL A 189 31.10 -9.25 -24.66
N PRO A 190 30.34 -8.13 -24.61
CA PRO A 190 28.90 -8.16 -24.37
C PRO A 190 28.15 -8.79 -25.55
N GLU A 191 27.16 -9.65 -25.28
CA GLU A 191 26.23 -10.16 -26.30
C GLU A 191 25.02 -9.24 -26.41
N ILE A 192 24.77 -8.68 -27.59
CA ILE A 192 23.59 -7.83 -27.81
C ILE A 192 22.34 -8.68 -28.07
N ASN A 193 21.18 -8.24 -27.58
CA ASN A 193 19.93 -8.93 -27.89
C ASN A 193 19.46 -8.68 -29.35
N LEU A 194 18.54 -9.54 -29.83
CA LEU A 194 18.04 -9.50 -31.22
C LEU A 194 17.39 -8.16 -31.58
N ARG A 195 16.66 -7.56 -30.65
CA ARG A 195 15.98 -6.28 -30.89
C ARG A 195 16.98 -5.13 -31.07
N THR A 196 18.04 -5.09 -30.27
CA THR A 196 19.14 -4.14 -30.43
C THR A 196 19.83 -4.33 -31.77
N ALA A 197 20.08 -5.58 -32.19
CA ALA A 197 20.62 -5.88 -33.51
C ALA A 197 19.68 -5.38 -34.65
N LEU A 198 18.37 -5.57 -34.53
CA LEU A 198 17.37 -5.07 -35.49
C LEU A 198 17.28 -3.54 -35.52
N MET A 199 17.39 -2.87 -34.36
CA MET A 199 17.41 -1.40 -34.29
C MET A 199 18.66 -0.82 -34.96
N ILE A 200 19.84 -1.38 -34.67
CA ILE A 200 21.09 -1.01 -35.33
C ILE A 200 20.96 -1.26 -36.85
N ALA A 201 20.41 -2.40 -37.25
CA ALA A 201 20.21 -2.76 -38.65
C ALA A 201 19.26 -1.79 -39.37
N SER A 202 18.18 -1.36 -38.72
CA SER A 202 17.23 -0.40 -39.25
C SER A 202 17.87 0.98 -39.44
N ASP A 203 18.57 1.49 -38.42
CA ASP A 203 19.27 2.77 -38.49
C ASP A 203 20.34 2.77 -39.61
N LEU A 204 21.08 1.67 -39.73
CA LEU A 204 22.05 1.47 -40.80
C LEU A 204 21.36 1.40 -42.17
N HIS A 205 20.28 0.65 -42.30
CA HIS A 205 19.56 0.51 -43.57
C HIS A 205 18.99 1.84 -44.07
N GLU A 206 18.33 2.60 -43.19
CA GLU A 206 17.83 3.95 -43.50
C GLU A 206 18.93 4.87 -44.04
N SER A 207 20.18 4.66 -43.59
CA SER A 207 21.32 5.46 -44.03
C SER A 207 21.96 5.04 -45.36
N ILE A 208 21.71 3.82 -45.85
CA ILE A 208 22.41 3.27 -47.02
C ILE A 208 21.76 3.70 -48.36
N ALA A 209 20.56 4.32 -48.35
CA ALA A 209 19.81 4.94 -49.47
C ALA A 209 19.73 4.15 -50.80
N ASP A 210 18.50 3.86 -51.28
CA ASP A 210 18.21 3.28 -52.61
C ASP A 210 19.00 2.00 -52.99
N THR A 211 19.13 1.07 -52.04
CA THR A 211 19.70 -0.27 -52.29
C THR A 211 18.62 -1.35 -52.33
N LYS A 212 18.75 -2.32 -53.25
CA LYS A 212 17.90 -3.51 -53.25
C LYS A 212 18.13 -4.30 -51.94
N PRO A 213 17.09 -4.94 -51.35
CA PRO A 213 17.22 -5.61 -50.06
C PRO A 213 18.37 -6.62 -49.95
N HIS A 214 18.70 -7.34 -51.03
CA HIS A 214 19.86 -8.25 -51.05
C HIS A 214 21.20 -7.54 -50.88
N GLU A 215 21.41 -6.40 -51.56
CA GLU A 215 22.65 -5.62 -51.46
C GLU A 215 22.79 -5.00 -50.07
N ALA A 216 21.71 -4.49 -49.50
CA ALA A 216 21.69 -3.95 -48.15
C ALA A 216 21.92 -5.04 -47.08
N GLY A 217 21.33 -6.22 -47.25
CA GLY A 217 21.56 -7.36 -46.36
C GLY A 217 23.02 -7.83 -46.33
N GLU A 218 23.72 -7.79 -47.47
CA GLU A 218 25.17 -8.06 -47.52
C GLU A 218 26.00 -7.01 -46.77
N ILE A 219 25.63 -5.74 -46.86
CA ILE A 219 26.33 -4.64 -46.18
C ILE A 219 26.14 -4.78 -44.66
N LEU A 220 24.92 -4.99 -44.18
CA LEU A 220 24.60 -5.17 -42.77
C LEU A 220 25.31 -6.39 -42.17
N SER A 221 25.21 -7.55 -42.82
CA SER A 221 25.89 -8.78 -42.38
C SER A 221 27.39 -8.57 -42.21
N LYS A 222 28.05 -7.88 -43.16
CA LYS A 222 29.48 -7.59 -43.07
C LYS A 222 29.82 -6.58 -41.98
N ILE A 223 28.97 -5.59 -41.72
CA ILE A 223 29.16 -4.63 -40.62
C ILE A 223 29.07 -5.35 -39.27
N PHE A 224 28.03 -6.16 -39.06
CA PHE A 224 27.83 -6.89 -37.81
C PHE A 224 28.92 -7.96 -37.57
N GLN A 225 29.29 -8.73 -38.59
CA GLN A 225 30.39 -9.69 -38.48
C GLN A 225 31.73 -9.00 -38.19
N ASN A 226 32.00 -7.83 -38.80
CA ASN A 226 33.21 -7.07 -38.51
C ASN A 226 33.21 -6.54 -37.07
N ALA A 227 32.08 -6.08 -36.56
CA ALA A 227 31.96 -5.67 -35.15
C ALA A 227 32.19 -6.84 -34.18
N GLU A 228 31.67 -8.02 -34.51
CA GLU A 228 31.88 -9.26 -33.74
C GLU A 228 33.34 -9.73 -33.79
N GLN A 229 34.00 -9.68 -34.97
CA GLN A 229 35.41 -10.04 -35.15
C GLN A 229 36.39 -9.09 -34.43
N ASN A 230 36.01 -7.83 -34.26
CA ASN A 230 36.80 -6.84 -33.52
C ASN A 230 36.46 -6.83 -32.02
N ASN A 231 35.72 -7.82 -31.51
CA ASN A 231 35.33 -7.95 -30.11
C ASN A 231 34.52 -6.74 -29.57
N CYS A 232 33.77 -6.04 -30.42
CA CYS A 232 32.92 -4.94 -29.97
C CYS A 232 31.66 -5.46 -29.23
N PHE A 233 31.03 -6.51 -29.76
CA PHE A 233 29.93 -7.26 -29.13
C PHE A 233 29.80 -8.65 -29.79
N LYS A 234 29.06 -9.56 -29.19
CA LYS A 234 28.59 -10.80 -29.82
C LYS A 234 27.16 -10.63 -30.33
N LEU A 235 26.86 -11.18 -31.50
CA LEU A 235 25.48 -11.28 -31.99
C LEU A 235 24.75 -12.42 -31.26
N PRO A 236 23.44 -12.32 -31.07
CA PRO A 236 22.66 -13.36 -30.42
C PRO A 236 22.71 -14.67 -31.22
N GLU A 237 22.49 -15.81 -30.58
CA GLU A 237 22.41 -17.12 -31.22
C GLU A 237 21.10 -17.34 -32.03
N GLU A 238 20.68 -16.33 -32.80
CA GLU A 238 19.52 -16.40 -33.67
C GLU A 238 19.84 -17.11 -35.00
N PRO A 239 19.02 -18.08 -35.47
CA PRO A 239 19.28 -18.83 -36.69
C PRO A 239 19.49 -17.95 -37.91
N GLY A 240 20.71 -17.97 -38.45
CA GLY A 240 21.04 -17.28 -39.70
C GLY A 240 21.29 -15.78 -39.57
N ILE A 241 21.26 -15.18 -38.38
CA ILE A 241 21.49 -13.73 -38.16
C ILE A 241 22.84 -13.24 -38.70
N ARG A 242 23.84 -14.11 -38.79
CA ARG A 242 25.15 -13.79 -39.36
C ARG A 242 25.13 -13.77 -40.89
N LYS A 243 24.11 -14.29 -41.57
CA LYS A 243 24.05 -14.45 -43.04
C LYS A 243 23.38 -13.24 -43.71
N PRO A 244 23.82 -12.82 -44.91
CA PRO A 244 23.18 -11.76 -45.68
C PRO A 244 21.69 -11.99 -45.98
N SER A 245 21.28 -13.24 -46.18
CA SER A 245 19.90 -13.61 -46.51
C SER A 245 18.92 -13.23 -45.39
N TYR A 246 19.32 -13.40 -44.13
CA TYR A 246 18.52 -13.04 -42.96
C TYR A 246 18.16 -11.54 -42.99
N TRP A 247 19.16 -10.68 -43.17
CA TRP A 247 18.95 -9.24 -43.21
C TRP A 247 18.20 -8.77 -44.46
N ALA A 248 18.41 -9.42 -45.61
CA ALA A 248 17.66 -9.13 -46.82
C ALA A 248 16.15 -9.40 -46.64
N ASP A 249 15.79 -10.48 -45.94
CA ASP A 249 14.40 -10.82 -45.66
C ASP A 249 13.78 -9.87 -44.61
N VAL A 250 14.53 -9.54 -43.54
CA VAL A 250 14.11 -8.53 -42.55
C VAL A 250 13.82 -7.17 -43.20
N ILE A 251 14.67 -6.72 -44.13
CA ILE A 251 14.48 -5.46 -44.87
C ILE A 251 13.26 -5.51 -45.79
N ARG A 252 13.06 -6.61 -46.55
CA ARG A 252 11.89 -6.79 -47.43
C ARG A 252 10.59 -6.66 -46.66
N ASN A 253 10.58 -7.17 -45.44
CA ASN A 253 9.44 -7.10 -44.54
C ASN A 253 9.38 -5.76 -43.77
N ARG A 254 10.10 -4.71 -44.20
CA ARG A 254 10.15 -3.38 -43.55
C ARG A 254 10.47 -3.43 -42.05
N PHE A 255 11.27 -4.39 -41.59
CA PHE A 255 11.50 -4.62 -40.15
C PHE A 255 10.21 -4.87 -39.34
N SER A 256 9.09 -5.27 -39.98
CA SER A 256 7.77 -5.47 -39.35
C SER A 256 7.74 -6.56 -38.26
N ASP A 257 8.79 -7.37 -38.15
CA ASP A 257 8.98 -8.33 -37.06
C ASP A 257 9.49 -7.70 -35.75
N THR A 258 9.59 -6.36 -35.62
CA THR A 258 9.86 -5.73 -34.31
C THR A 258 8.85 -6.13 -33.24
N ASP A 259 7.60 -6.43 -33.63
CA ASP A 259 6.53 -6.88 -32.74
C ASP A 259 6.58 -8.39 -32.43
N ARG A 260 7.39 -9.16 -33.18
CA ARG A 260 7.59 -10.61 -33.00
C ARG A 260 8.98 -11.00 -32.50
N ALA A 261 9.94 -10.08 -32.50
CA ALA A 261 11.19 -10.24 -31.77
C ALA A 261 10.85 -10.51 -30.30
N PRO A 262 11.43 -11.54 -29.64
CA PRO A 262 11.15 -11.82 -28.24
C PRO A 262 11.26 -10.53 -27.45
N ASN A 263 10.12 -10.11 -26.91
CA ASN A 263 10.02 -8.82 -26.25
C ASN A 263 10.68 -8.91 -24.89
N TYR A 264 12.00 -8.81 -24.80
CA TYR A 264 12.63 -8.68 -23.49
C TYR A 264 12.33 -7.29 -22.84
N ASP A 265 11.46 -6.44 -23.42
CA ASP A 265 10.96 -5.21 -22.76
C ASP A 265 10.02 -5.49 -21.58
N HIS A 266 9.72 -6.75 -21.26
CA HIS A 266 9.50 -7.11 -19.85
C HIS A 266 10.84 -7.20 -19.11
N LEU A 267 11.53 -6.05 -19.14
CA LEU A 267 12.28 -5.49 -18.05
C LEU A 267 11.49 -5.79 -16.78
N LEU A 268 12.05 -6.67 -15.96
CA LEU A 268 11.33 -7.45 -14.96
C LEU A 268 10.39 -6.56 -14.16
N PRO A 269 9.06 -6.81 -14.16
CA PRO A 269 8.19 -6.16 -13.20
C PRO A 269 8.78 -6.38 -11.80
N PHE A 270 8.59 -5.42 -10.88
CA PHE A 270 9.06 -5.60 -9.51
C PHE A 270 8.48 -6.90 -8.95
N ILE A 271 9.35 -7.89 -8.77
CA ILE A 271 8.98 -9.18 -8.20
C ILE A 271 8.91 -9.03 -6.69
N VAL A 272 8.32 -10.00 -6.01
CA VAL A 272 8.12 -9.93 -4.57
C VAL A 272 9.42 -9.66 -3.78
N GLN A 273 10.57 -10.15 -4.29
CA GLN A 273 11.90 -9.92 -3.72
C GLN A 273 12.37 -8.44 -3.78
N ASP A 274 11.86 -7.67 -4.74
CA ASP A 274 12.17 -6.25 -4.86
C ASP A 274 11.38 -5.40 -3.85
N ARG A 275 10.28 -5.95 -3.31
CA ARG A 275 9.30 -5.22 -2.48
C ARG A 275 9.58 -5.29 -0.98
N ILE A 276 10.44 -6.21 -0.54
CA ILE A 276 10.79 -6.38 0.87
C ILE A 276 12.29 -6.70 1.03
N THR A 277 12.99 -5.95 1.88
CA THR A 277 14.42 -6.20 2.14
C THR A 277 14.59 -7.35 3.14
N SER A 278 15.78 -7.97 3.16
CA SER A 278 16.10 -8.98 4.16
C SER A 278 15.98 -8.44 5.59
N SER A 279 16.36 -7.17 5.82
CA SER A 279 16.18 -6.52 7.12
C SER A 279 14.69 -6.36 7.50
N GLU A 280 13.83 -6.01 6.55
CA GLU A 280 12.38 -5.91 6.77
C GLU A 280 11.74 -7.27 7.03
N ILE A 281 12.19 -8.34 6.36
CA ILE A 281 11.79 -9.72 6.66
C ILE A 281 12.15 -10.07 8.10
N VAL A 282 13.39 -9.79 8.52
CA VAL A 282 13.86 -10.06 9.88
C VAL A 282 13.02 -9.28 10.90
N MET A 283 12.86 -7.97 10.69
CA MET A 283 12.04 -7.16 11.60
C MET A 283 10.61 -7.67 11.66
N THR A 284 9.99 -7.98 10.52
CA THR A 284 8.62 -8.50 10.46
C THR A 284 8.47 -9.79 11.27
N LEU A 285 9.39 -10.75 11.11
CA LEU A 285 9.35 -12.01 11.86
C LEU A 285 9.70 -11.82 13.35
N MET A 286 10.62 -10.92 13.69
CA MET A 286 10.93 -10.56 15.08
C MET A 286 9.73 -9.88 15.74
N GLU A 287 8.98 -9.10 14.98
CA GLU A 287 7.83 -8.38 15.48
C GLU A 287 6.72 -9.30 15.98
N GLN A 288 6.52 -10.44 15.32
CA GLN A 288 5.50 -11.42 15.68
C GLN A 288 5.84 -12.23 16.94
N GLY A 289 7.02 -12.08 17.56
CA GLY A 289 7.43 -12.92 18.69
C GLY A 289 7.61 -14.40 18.34
N ALA A 290 7.50 -14.73 17.05
CA ALA A 290 7.63 -16.06 16.46
C ALA A 290 9.07 -16.56 16.36
N TRP A 291 10.03 -15.71 16.74
CA TRP A 291 11.45 -15.94 16.57
C TRP A 291 11.98 -16.93 17.62
N LYS A 292 11.89 -18.23 17.34
CA LYS A 292 12.51 -19.30 18.15
C LYS A 292 13.86 -19.78 17.61
N MET A 293 14.38 -19.17 16.55
CA MET A 293 15.61 -19.59 15.85
C MET A 293 16.72 -18.56 16.07
N ALA A 294 18.00 -18.90 15.91
CA ALA A 294 19.04 -17.87 15.88
C ALA A 294 18.98 -17.12 14.54
N PRO A 295 19.01 -15.77 14.49
CA PRO A 295 18.98 -15.06 13.21
C PRO A 295 20.11 -15.41 12.27
N GLU A 296 21.24 -15.79 12.84
CA GLU A 296 22.39 -16.29 12.10
C GLU A 296 22.14 -17.63 11.37
N GLU A 297 20.97 -18.26 11.48
CA GLU A 297 20.72 -19.61 10.95
C GLU A 297 19.53 -19.72 9.98
N VAL A 298 18.88 -18.61 9.61
CA VAL A 298 17.67 -18.65 8.75
C VAL A 298 18.03 -18.42 7.28
N GLU A 299 17.63 -19.35 6.43
CA GLU A 299 17.74 -19.27 4.98
C GLU A 299 16.48 -18.61 4.38
N LEU A 300 16.65 -17.57 3.57
CA LEU A 300 15.55 -16.94 2.81
C LEU A 300 15.48 -17.52 1.40
N TYR A 301 14.27 -17.92 0.98
CA TYR A 301 14.04 -18.48 -0.35
C TYR A 301 12.91 -17.71 -1.05
N HIS A 302 13.25 -16.96 -2.10
CA HIS A 302 12.27 -16.16 -2.86
C HIS A 302 11.70 -16.98 -4.01
N LEU A 303 10.38 -17.20 -4.01
CA LEU A 303 9.72 -17.93 -5.09
C LEU A 303 9.44 -16.99 -6.27
N ASN A 304 9.73 -17.46 -7.48
CA ASN A 304 9.64 -16.73 -8.73
C ASN A 304 8.60 -17.32 -9.71
N GLY A 305 7.77 -18.27 -9.26
CA GLY A 305 6.77 -18.97 -10.05
C GLY A 305 7.34 -20.01 -11.04
N ASN A 306 8.58 -20.46 -10.85
CA ASN A 306 9.25 -21.40 -11.76
C ASN A 306 9.05 -22.88 -11.33
N ALA A 307 9.46 -23.83 -12.18
CA ALA A 307 9.33 -25.26 -11.89
C ALA A 307 10.20 -25.76 -10.71
N ASN A 308 11.24 -25.02 -10.33
CA ASN A 308 12.08 -25.34 -9.17
C ASN A 308 11.41 -24.92 -7.86
N ASP A 309 10.61 -23.84 -7.88
CA ASP A 309 9.82 -23.40 -6.72
C ASP A 309 8.84 -24.50 -6.26
N ILE A 310 8.34 -25.31 -7.20
CA ILE A 310 7.52 -26.49 -6.91
C ILE A 310 8.28 -27.51 -6.04
N GLN A 311 9.57 -27.74 -6.31
CA GLN A 311 10.39 -28.65 -5.50
C GLN A 311 10.67 -28.08 -4.12
N GLU A 312 10.89 -26.77 -4.04
CA GLU A 312 11.17 -26.06 -2.80
C GLU A 312 9.95 -26.03 -1.88
N ILE A 313 8.78 -25.70 -2.42
CA ILE A 313 7.45 -25.80 -1.78
C ILE A 313 7.21 -27.19 -1.18
N ILE A 314 7.51 -28.25 -1.94
CA ILE A 314 7.30 -29.63 -1.47
C ILE A 314 8.30 -29.97 -0.35
N SER A 315 9.59 -29.69 -0.57
CA SER A 315 10.66 -29.97 0.40
C SER A 315 10.49 -29.21 1.71
N PHE A 316 9.92 -28.01 1.66
CA PHE A 316 9.66 -27.15 2.80
C PHE A 316 8.66 -27.77 3.79
N SER A 317 7.68 -28.52 3.29
CA SER A 317 6.70 -29.23 4.12
C SER A 317 7.26 -30.51 4.78
N GLU A 318 8.33 -31.06 4.21
CA GLU A 318 8.94 -32.34 4.60
C GLU A 318 10.23 -32.16 5.45
N GLY A 319 10.87 -30.98 5.39
CA GLY A 319 12.17 -30.71 5.99
C GLY A 319 12.15 -30.11 7.40
N THR A 320 13.24 -30.33 8.14
CA THR A 320 13.52 -29.74 9.47
C THR A 320 14.35 -28.45 9.41
N GLN A 321 14.48 -27.84 8.24
CA GLN A 321 15.43 -26.75 7.99
C GLN A 321 14.82 -25.38 8.35
N ASN A 322 15.64 -24.51 8.97
CA ASN A 322 15.29 -23.14 9.34
C ASN A 322 15.22 -22.25 8.08
N ARG A 323 14.10 -22.34 7.35
CA ARG A 323 13.87 -21.66 6.07
C ARG A 323 12.64 -20.77 6.12
N VAL A 324 12.68 -19.66 5.39
CA VAL A 324 11.54 -18.78 5.14
C VAL A 324 11.34 -18.68 3.64
N LEU A 325 10.17 -19.10 3.15
CA LEU A 325 9.75 -18.87 1.78
C LEU A 325 9.13 -17.48 1.66
N VAL A 326 9.50 -16.73 0.63
CA VAL A 326 8.91 -15.44 0.30
C VAL A 326 8.08 -15.61 -0.97
N MET A 327 6.77 -15.39 -0.87
CA MET A 327 5.78 -15.60 -1.91
C MET A 327 4.99 -14.33 -2.19
N GLU A 328 4.43 -14.20 -3.39
CA GLU A 328 3.53 -13.08 -3.74
C GLU A 328 2.08 -13.41 -3.37
N ASP A 329 1.39 -12.47 -2.71
CA ASP A 329 -0.06 -12.54 -2.48
C ASP A 329 -0.80 -12.42 -3.81
N GLN A 330 -1.64 -13.41 -4.14
CA GLN A 330 -2.39 -13.45 -5.40
C GLN A 330 -3.37 -12.28 -5.56
N LEU A 331 -3.85 -11.67 -4.46
CA LEU A 331 -4.86 -10.61 -4.53
C LEU A 331 -4.26 -9.23 -4.79
N ASN A 332 -3.14 -8.91 -4.16
CA ASN A 332 -2.59 -7.56 -4.16
C ASN A 332 -1.09 -7.48 -4.48
N GLY A 333 -0.42 -8.62 -4.63
CA GLY A 333 1.01 -8.71 -4.94
C GLY A 333 1.94 -8.47 -3.75
N ASP A 334 1.42 -8.32 -2.54
CA ASP A 334 2.25 -8.05 -1.36
C ASP A 334 3.10 -9.28 -0.99
N PRO A 335 4.28 -9.08 -0.38
CA PRO A 335 5.10 -10.18 0.12
C PRO A 335 4.41 -10.95 1.25
N LEU A 336 4.42 -12.27 1.12
CA LEU A 336 4.02 -13.25 2.13
C LEU A 336 5.24 -14.05 2.57
N LEU A 337 5.42 -14.21 3.87
CA LEU A 337 6.50 -14.99 4.45
C LEU A 337 5.92 -16.30 4.98
N VAL A 338 6.49 -17.44 4.59
CA VAL A 338 6.05 -18.76 5.04
C VAL A 338 7.20 -19.46 5.73
N GLN A 339 6.98 -19.93 6.96
CA GLN A 339 7.99 -20.62 7.78
C GLN A 339 7.43 -21.95 8.32
N ASN A 340 8.27 -22.96 8.54
CA ASN A 340 7.84 -24.15 9.27
C ASN A 340 7.51 -23.77 10.73
N ALA A 341 6.38 -24.25 11.26
CA ALA A 341 5.91 -23.85 12.59
C ALA A 341 6.79 -24.32 13.76
N GLY A 342 7.59 -25.38 13.58
CA GLY A 342 8.57 -25.86 14.55
C GLY A 342 9.14 -27.25 14.24
N HIS A 343 10.27 -27.61 14.89
CA HIS A 343 10.88 -28.93 14.74
C HIS A 343 9.91 -30.06 15.11
N GLY A 344 9.75 -31.04 14.22
CA GLY A 344 8.88 -32.20 14.45
C GLY A 344 7.37 -31.95 14.21
N LEU A 345 6.98 -30.79 13.70
CA LEU A 345 5.61 -30.49 13.30
C LEU A 345 5.48 -30.57 11.77
N GLN A 346 5.43 -31.80 11.24
CA GLN A 346 5.19 -32.02 9.81
C GLN A 346 3.89 -31.32 9.36
N ASN A 347 3.92 -30.81 8.13
CA ASN A 347 2.76 -30.20 7.47
C ASN A 347 2.16 -29.00 8.22
N THR A 348 2.94 -28.32 9.07
CA THR A 348 2.47 -27.16 9.84
C THR A 348 3.29 -25.95 9.49
N ILE A 349 2.64 -24.92 8.98
CA ILE A 349 3.30 -23.72 8.49
C ILE A 349 2.79 -22.49 9.23
N ARG A 350 3.69 -21.53 9.41
CA ARG A 350 3.42 -20.14 9.80
C ARG A 350 3.38 -19.32 8.53
N VAL A 351 2.34 -18.51 8.38
CA VAL A 351 2.20 -17.54 7.30
C VAL A 351 2.16 -16.16 7.93
N VAL A 352 3.06 -15.28 7.49
CA VAL A 352 3.21 -13.91 8.00
C VAL A 352 3.11 -12.96 6.82
N LYS A 353 2.10 -12.08 6.85
CA LYS A 353 2.01 -10.93 5.96
C LYS A 353 2.49 -9.70 6.73
N PRO A 354 3.46 -8.90 6.21
CA PRO A 354 3.95 -7.72 6.92
C PRO A 354 2.81 -6.78 7.36
N GLY A 355 2.80 -6.39 8.63
CA GLY A 355 1.74 -5.57 9.23
C GLY A 355 0.47 -6.33 9.64
N PHE A 356 0.42 -7.65 9.47
CA PHE A 356 -0.67 -8.52 9.92
C PHE A 356 -0.16 -9.50 10.99
N GLN A 357 -1.09 -10.06 11.76
CA GLN A 357 -0.81 -11.12 12.73
C GLN A 357 -0.36 -12.40 12.02
N GLU A 358 0.58 -13.14 12.59
CA GLU A 358 0.96 -14.43 12.04
C GLU A 358 -0.20 -15.44 12.13
N MET A 359 -0.26 -16.34 11.15
CA MET A 359 -1.24 -17.41 11.07
C MET A 359 -0.56 -18.77 11.02
N VAL A 360 -0.86 -19.65 11.98
CA VAL A 360 -0.42 -21.04 11.93
C VAL A 360 -1.52 -21.90 11.31
N THR A 361 -1.18 -22.65 10.27
CA THR A 361 -2.11 -23.57 9.59
C THR A 361 -1.47 -24.94 9.35
N THR A 362 -2.31 -25.96 9.30
CA THR A 362 -1.91 -27.33 8.95
C THR A 362 -2.29 -27.58 7.49
N ILE A 363 -1.35 -28.09 6.71
CA ILE A 363 -1.54 -28.52 5.34
C ILE A 363 -2.14 -29.92 5.38
N PHE A 364 -3.33 -30.08 4.82
CA PHE A 364 -3.99 -31.37 4.75
C PHE A 364 -3.67 -32.04 3.40
N TYR A 365 -2.92 -33.14 3.48
CA TYR A 365 -2.79 -34.07 2.38
C TYR A 365 -3.85 -35.16 2.56
N SER A 366 -4.60 -35.53 1.52
CA SER A 366 -5.45 -36.72 1.61
C SER A 366 -4.56 -37.94 1.89
N ASP A 367 -4.95 -38.78 2.85
CA ASP A 367 -4.21 -39.97 3.36
C ASP A 367 -3.96 -41.08 2.30
N THR A 368 -4.06 -40.78 1.01
CA THR A 368 -3.65 -41.65 -0.07
C THR A 368 -2.16 -41.44 -0.35
N ASP A 369 -1.37 -42.49 -0.11
CA ASP A 369 0.10 -42.59 -0.27
C ASP A 369 0.68 -42.25 -1.67
N SER A 370 -0.07 -41.57 -2.55
CA SER A 370 0.38 -41.22 -3.89
C SER A 370 -0.22 -39.91 -4.42
N LEU A 371 -0.29 -38.86 -3.60
CA LEU A 371 -0.57 -37.52 -4.14
C LEU A 371 0.58 -37.09 -5.06
N ASP A 372 0.23 -36.74 -6.31
CA ASP A 372 1.20 -36.20 -7.25
C ASP A 372 1.78 -34.86 -6.76
N ARG A 373 2.96 -34.51 -7.28
CA ARG A 373 3.67 -33.27 -6.88
C ARG A 373 2.81 -32.02 -7.06
N SER A 374 2.02 -31.97 -8.14
CA SER A 374 1.17 -30.82 -8.46
C SER A 374 0.06 -30.60 -7.43
N THR A 375 -0.49 -31.69 -6.89
CA THR A 375 -1.57 -31.65 -5.92
C THR A 375 -1.07 -31.20 -4.55
N ARG A 376 0.13 -31.63 -4.15
CA ARG A 376 0.77 -31.15 -2.91
C ARG A 376 1.06 -29.65 -2.95
N THR A 377 1.57 -29.14 -4.08
CA THR A 377 1.79 -27.70 -4.28
C THR A 377 0.50 -26.91 -4.17
N LYS A 378 -0.57 -27.37 -4.85
CA LYS A 378 -1.89 -26.73 -4.77
C LYS A 378 -2.46 -26.74 -3.35
N CYS A 379 -2.30 -27.82 -2.60
CA CYS A 379 -2.70 -27.87 -1.20
C CYS A 379 -1.93 -26.84 -0.35
N LEU A 380 -0.61 -26.73 -0.53
CA LEU A 380 0.19 -25.73 0.19
C LEU A 380 -0.26 -24.30 -0.16
N GLU A 381 -0.34 -23.97 -1.44
CA GLU A 381 -0.79 -22.67 -1.93
C GLU A 381 -2.18 -22.33 -1.37
N SER A 382 -3.14 -23.26 -1.48
CA SER A 382 -4.49 -23.08 -0.93
C SER A 382 -4.48 -22.86 0.57
N SER A 383 -3.65 -23.58 1.33
CA SER A 383 -3.49 -23.39 2.78
C SER A 383 -2.87 -22.02 3.10
N VAL A 384 -1.87 -21.58 2.34
CA VAL A 384 -1.24 -20.26 2.51
C VAL A 384 -2.24 -19.14 2.22
N PHE A 385 -2.90 -19.16 1.07
CA PHE A 385 -3.84 -18.09 0.70
C PHE A 385 -5.09 -18.07 1.60
N SER A 386 -5.57 -19.24 2.03
CA SER A 386 -6.63 -19.31 3.04
C SER A 386 -6.17 -18.77 4.39
N ALA A 387 -4.92 -18.99 4.78
CA ALA A 387 -4.36 -18.43 6.01
C ALA A 387 -4.27 -16.90 5.91
N VAL A 388 -3.77 -16.36 4.80
CA VAL A 388 -3.68 -14.91 4.55
C VAL A 388 -5.04 -14.24 4.63
N ALA A 389 -6.06 -14.80 3.97
CA ALA A 389 -7.43 -14.28 4.00
C ALA A 389 -8.02 -14.21 5.41
N GLN A 390 -7.49 -14.99 6.35
CA GLN A 390 -7.94 -15.04 7.74
C GLN A 390 -7.02 -14.26 8.69
N THR A 391 -5.92 -13.64 8.23
CA THR A 391 -5.05 -12.82 9.08
C THR A 391 -5.75 -11.52 9.48
N THR A 392 -5.61 -11.11 10.75
CA THR A 392 -6.04 -9.77 11.20
C THR A 392 -4.86 -8.82 11.13
N ARG A 393 -5.12 -7.53 10.91
CA ARG A 393 -4.08 -6.50 11.01
C ARG A 393 -3.47 -6.43 12.43
N MET A 394 -2.17 -6.17 12.50
CA MET A 394 -1.45 -5.90 13.74
C MET A 394 -1.46 -4.40 14.02
N THR A 395 -1.96 -4.01 15.19
CA THR A 395 -2.18 -2.61 15.56
C THR A 395 -1.23 -2.20 16.67
N GLU A 396 -0.06 -1.68 16.30
CA GLU A 396 1.02 -1.18 17.18
C GLU A 396 2.20 -0.60 16.36
N SER A 397 1.96 -0.21 15.10
CA SER A 397 2.98 0.30 14.19
C SER A 397 3.04 1.84 14.20
N GLY A 398 4.19 2.42 13.81
CA GLY A 398 4.31 3.88 13.64
C GLY A 398 3.35 4.45 12.58
N ALA A 399 2.83 3.63 11.66
CA ALA A 399 1.91 4.05 10.61
C ALA A 399 0.49 4.37 11.12
N ASP A 400 0.12 3.88 12.31
CA ASP A 400 -1.23 4.03 12.86
C ASP A 400 -1.51 5.48 13.29
N VAL A 401 -0.50 6.13 13.92
CA VAL A 401 -0.59 7.55 14.31
C VAL A 401 -0.66 8.47 13.09
N ALA A 402 0.14 8.19 12.07
CA ALA A 402 0.15 8.97 10.83
C ALA A 402 -1.21 8.90 10.10
N THR A 403 -1.92 7.77 10.22
CA THR A 403 -3.24 7.58 9.61
C THR A 403 -4.29 8.48 10.27
N LEU A 404 -4.37 8.48 11.60
CA LEU A 404 -5.31 9.36 12.33
C LEU A 404 -5.01 10.84 12.11
N GLN A 405 -3.73 11.23 12.18
CA GLN A 405 -3.30 12.60 11.88
C GLN A 405 -3.66 13.03 10.46
N SER A 406 -3.44 12.16 9.47
CA SER A 406 -3.82 12.45 8.09
C SER A 406 -5.32 12.63 7.91
N LEU A 407 -6.15 11.88 8.65
CA LEU A 407 -7.61 12.04 8.59
C LEU A 407 -8.06 13.32 9.28
N GLU A 408 -7.42 13.71 10.38
CA GLU A 408 -7.69 14.98 11.04
C GLU A 408 -7.31 16.17 10.14
N GLU A 409 -6.14 16.13 9.50
CA GLU A 409 -5.73 17.16 8.52
C GLU A 409 -6.71 17.26 7.34
N GLU A 410 -7.21 16.12 6.86
CA GLU A 410 -8.19 16.07 5.78
C GLU A 410 -9.55 16.65 6.22
N TRP A 411 -10.02 16.31 7.41
CA TRP A 411 -11.22 16.91 8.00
C TRP A 411 -11.10 18.43 8.07
N LEU A 412 -9.98 18.92 8.61
CA LEU A 412 -9.70 20.35 8.69
C LEU A 412 -9.62 21.00 7.31
N ALA A 413 -9.04 20.31 6.32
CA ALA A 413 -8.91 20.80 4.95
C ALA A 413 -10.25 20.90 4.22
N MET A 414 -11.18 19.95 4.41
CA MET A 414 -12.50 19.97 3.78
C MET A 414 -13.25 21.28 4.06
N PHE A 415 -13.10 21.84 5.26
CA PHE A 415 -13.82 23.05 5.66
C PHE A 415 -12.98 24.34 5.63
N LYS A 416 -11.79 24.33 4.98
CA LYS A 416 -11.03 25.56 4.68
C LYS A 416 -11.62 26.30 3.46
N ASN A 417 -11.47 27.63 3.42
CA ASN A 417 -12.18 28.54 2.51
C ASN A 417 -12.09 28.16 1.01
N ASN A 418 -13.16 28.47 0.27
CA ASN A 418 -13.37 28.39 -1.19
C ASN A 418 -13.75 27.04 -1.84
N PHE A 419 -13.88 25.94 -1.09
CA PHE A 419 -14.37 24.68 -1.66
C PHE A 419 -15.80 24.34 -1.20
N LEU A 420 -16.64 23.96 -2.16
CA LEU A 420 -17.93 23.32 -1.93
C LEU A 420 -17.66 21.85 -1.60
N VAL A 421 -17.83 21.49 -0.33
CA VAL A 421 -17.76 20.10 0.11
C VAL A 421 -19.03 19.39 -0.38
N THR A 422 -18.86 18.25 -1.02
CA THR A 422 -19.97 17.44 -1.52
C THR A 422 -20.39 16.38 -0.51
N ASP A 423 -21.62 15.90 -0.62
CA ASP A 423 -22.14 14.76 0.15
C ASP A 423 -21.24 13.52 -0.02
N SER A 424 -20.81 13.25 -1.26
CA SER A 424 -19.95 12.12 -1.61
C SER A 424 -18.56 12.21 -0.97
N ALA A 425 -18.04 13.42 -0.78
CA ALA A 425 -16.78 13.65 -0.10
C ALA A 425 -16.90 13.31 1.40
N ILE A 426 -17.97 13.77 2.06
CA ILE A 426 -18.20 13.50 3.49
C ILE A 426 -18.46 12.00 3.71
N LYS A 427 -19.31 11.36 2.89
CA LYS A 427 -19.56 9.91 2.99
C LYS A 427 -18.28 9.08 2.78
N ARG A 428 -17.44 9.49 1.83
CA ARG A 428 -16.12 8.85 1.62
C ARG A 428 -15.21 9.05 2.82
N PHE A 429 -15.22 10.24 3.42
CA PHE A 429 -14.46 10.52 4.63
C PHE A 429 -14.94 9.66 5.80
N GLN A 430 -16.25 9.61 6.08
CA GLN A 430 -16.86 8.75 7.09
C GLN A 430 -16.46 7.28 6.91
N LYS A 431 -16.50 6.76 5.67
CA LYS A 431 -16.04 5.40 5.37
C LYS A 431 -14.57 5.18 5.74
N ARG A 432 -13.71 6.16 5.44
CA ARG A 432 -12.28 6.09 5.79
C ARG A 432 -12.03 6.19 7.28
N VAL A 433 -12.81 7.00 8.00
CA VAL A 433 -12.77 7.04 9.47
C VAL A 433 -13.19 5.70 10.06
N ALA A 434 -14.26 5.07 9.54
CA ALA A 434 -14.65 3.73 9.96
C ALA A 434 -13.54 2.69 9.70
N GLN A 435 -12.90 2.72 8.52
CA GLN A 435 -11.76 1.84 8.19
C GLN A 435 -10.52 2.10 9.05
N ALA A 436 -10.34 3.31 9.56
CA ALA A 436 -9.20 3.62 10.43
C ALA A 436 -9.26 2.88 11.76
N ALA A 437 -10.43 2.39 12.19
CA ALA A 437 -10.56 1.56 13.39
C ALA A 437 -9.73 0.27 13.30
N GLU A 438 -9.47 -0.25 12.08
CA GLU A 438 -8.64 -1.44 11.87
C GLU A 438 -7.18 -1.24 12.31
N HIS A 439 -6.77 0.02 12.49
CA HIS A 439 -5.46 0.41 13.01
C HIS A 439 -5.41 0.52 14.54
N LEU A 440 -6.53 0.29 15.21
CA LEU A 440 -6.69 0.43 16.65
C LEU A 440 -7.03 -0.92 17.28
N ILE A 441 -6.60 -1.09 18.53
CA ILE A 441 -6.95 -2.26 19.33
C ILE A 441 -8.40 -2.11 19.79
N ALA A 442 -9.18 -3.18 19.70
CA ALA A 442 -10.56 -3.19 20.22
C ALA A 442 -10.59 -2.77 21.70
N PRO A 443 -11.57 -1.96 22.16
CA PRO A 443 -11.65 -1.50 23.55
C PRO A 443 -11.56 -2.63 24.60
N ALA A 444 -12.17 -3.79 24.32
CA ALA A 444 -12.14 -4.96 25.20
C ALA A 444 -10.74 -5.59 25.36
N LEU A 445 -9.85 -5.36 24.40
CA LEU A 445 -8.48 -5.90 24.38
C LEU A 445 -7.42 -4.85 24.69
N HIS A 446 -7.85 -3.62 24.98
CA HIS A 446 -6.97 -2.48 25.19
C HIS A 446 -5.94 -2.69 26.32
N SER A 447 -6.31 -3.41 27.39
CA SER A 447 -5.39 -3.76 28.49
C SER A 447 -4.23 -4.66 28.07
N PHE A 448 -4.26 -5.26 26.88
CA PHE A 448 -3.21 -6.12 26.37
C PHE A 448 -2.27 -5.42 25.39
N ALA A 449 -2.54 -4.14 25.09
CA ALA A 449 -1.62 -3.28 24.35
C ALA A 449 -0.26 -3.17 25.06
N ILE A 450 0.82 -3.06 24.29
CA ILE A 450 2.15 -2.76 24.83
C ILE A 450 2.16 -1.39 25.52
N ASP A 451 1.53 -0.41 24.90
CA ASP A 451 1.35 0.95 25.42
C ASP A 451 -0.15 1.25 25.52
N ARG A 452 -0.69 1.03 26.72
CA ARG A 452 -2.11 1.24 27.02
C ARG A 452 -2.48 2.73 26.94
N GLU A 453 -1.67 3.63 27.49
CA GLU A 453 -2.05 5.05 27.51
C GLU A 453 -2.13 5.59 26.08
N SER A 454 -1.15 5.26 25.24
CA SER A 454 -1.14 5.67 23.83
C SER A 454 -2.33 5.11 23.04
N GLN A 455 -2.72 3.85 23.27
CA GLN A 455 -3.81 3.23 22.52
C GLN A 455 -5.17 3.78 22.95
N GLN A 456 -5.35 4.08 24.24
CA GLN A 456 -6.54 4.77 24.73
C GLN A 456 -6.66 6.16 24.12
N GLU A 457 -5.56 6.91 24.08
CA GLU A 457 -5.55 8.23 23.46
C GLU A 457 -5.93 8.16 21.98
N LYS A 458 -5.38 7.21 21.22
CA LYS A 458 -5.73 7.00 19.79
C LYS A 458 -7.20 6.62 19.61
N LEU A 459 -7.75 5.76 20.47
CA LEU A 459 -9.16 5.38 20.46
C LEU A 459 -10.06 6.60 20.71
N HIS A 460 -9.73 7.45 21.69
CA HIS A 460 -10.45 8.69 21.92
C HIS A 460 -10.32 9.67 20.75
N GLN A 461 -9.12 9.85 20.19
CA GLN A 461 -8.90 10.70 19.01
C GLN A 461 -9.74 10.23 17.81
N TRP A 462 -9.75 8.92 17.55
CA TRP A 462 -10.58 8.33 16.51
C TRP A 462 -12.07 8.52 16.78
N LEU A 463 -12.53 8.29 18.02
CA LEU A 463 -13.93 8.45 18.38
C LEU A 463 -14.38 9.91 18.22
N PHE A 464 -13.57 10.88 18.64
CA PHE A 464 -13.85 12.28 18.41
C PHE A 464 -13.94 12.60 16.92
N LEU A 465 -13.11 11.99 16.09
CA LEU A 465 -13.20 12.17 14.64
C LEU A 465 -14.49 11.55 14.08
N ALA A 466 -14.90 10.36 14.54
CA ALA A 466 -16.15 9.71 14.17
C ALA A 466 -17.36 10.58 14.55
N GLN A 467 -17.37 11.16 15.75
CA GLN A 467 -18.39 12.10 16.23
C GLN A 467 -18.42 13.38 15.37
N ARG A 468 -17.27 14.04 15.17
CA ARG A 468 -17.15 15.28 14.38
C ARG A 468 -17.66 15.11 12.95
N CYS A 469 -17.36 13.98 12.31
CA CYS A 469 -17.83 13.71 10.94
C CYS A 469 -19.27 13.16 10.88
N GLY A 470 -19.92 12.92 12.03
CA GLY A 470 -21.29 12.39 12.11
C GLY A 470 -21.43 10.93 11.70
N LEU A 471 -20.34 10.14 11.77
CA LEU A 471 -20.42 8.69 11.59
C LEU A 471 -21.33 8.06 12.67
N THR A 472 -21.33 8.65 13.87
CA THR A 472 -22.12 8.20 15.03
C THR A 472 -23.62 8.43 14.89
N LEU A 473 -24.05 9.23 13.92
CA LEU A 473 -25.47 9.46 13.61
C LEU A 473 -26.03 8.42 12.64
N GLN A 474 -25.18 7.60 12.02
CA GLN A 474 -25.62 6.54 11.12
C GLN A 474 -26.09 5.32 11.92
N PRO A 475 -27.30 4.79 11.63
CA PRO A 475 -27.76 3.57 12.28
C PRO A 475 -26.91 2.37 11.82
N ASP A 476 -26.74 1.40 12.71
CA ASP A 476 -26.15 0.08 12.42
C ASP A 476 -24.73 0.11 11.83
N VAL A 477 -23.91 1.10 12.18
CA VAL A 477 -22.49 1.13 11.78
C VAL A 477 -21.70 0.11 12.60
N TYR A 478 -21.14 -0.88 11.90
CA TYR A 478 -20.14 -1.80 12.45
C TYR A 478 -18.74 -1.32 12.07
N VAL A 479 -17.84 -1.34 13.04
CA VAL A 479 -16.43 -1.01 12.87
C VAL A 479 -15.57 -2.21 13.21
N SER A 480 -14.58 -2.47 12.36
CA SER A 480 -13.63 -3.57 12.52
C SER A 480 -12.35 -3.06 13.18
N PHE A 481 -11.92 -3.71 14.25
CA PHE A 481 -10.69 -3.41 14.99
C PHE A 481 -9.60 -4.44 14.71
N GLY A 482 -8.36 -4.06 15.01
CA GLY A 482 -7.22 -4.97 14.99
C GLY A 482 -6.94 -5.63 16.33
N LEU A 483 -5.96 -6.54 16.31
CA LEU A 483 -5.51 -7.28 17.49
C LEU A 483 -4.18 -6.72 18.02
N PRO A 484 -3.96 -6.70 19.35
CA PRO A 484 -2.68 -6.33 19.94
C PRO A 484 -1.58 -7.33 19.53
N ARG A 485 -0.33 -6.87 19.42
CA ARG A 485 0.83 -7.66 18.92
C ARG A 485 1.08 -8.97 19.68
N LYS A 486 0.68 -9.05 20.96
CA LYS A 486 0.89 -10.23 21.81
C LYS A 486 -0.31 -11.19 21.89
N PHE A 487 -1.40 -10.91 21.17
CA PHE A 487 -2.46 -11.88 20.90
C PHE A 487 -2.14 -12.72 19.64
N GLY A 488 -0.86 -12.77 19.25
CA GLY A 488 -0.43 -12.59 17.87
C GLY A 488 -0.21 -13.81 17.01
N THR A 489 -0.64 -15.00 17.43
CA THR A 489 -0.65 -16.16 16.54
C THR A 489 -2.06 -16.67 16.43
N VAL A 490 -2.76 -16.31 15.35
CA VAL A 490 -4.06 -16.91 15.08
C VAL A 490 -3.79 -18.32 14.56
N HIS A 491 -4.52 -19.31 15.06
CA HIS A 491 -4.63 -20.59 14.37
C HIS A 491 -5.92 -20.59 13.58
N GLY A 492 -5.84 -21.06 12.34
CA GLY A 492 -7.00 -21.17 11.45
C GLY A 492 -8.20 -21.80 12.15
N SER A 493 -9.38 -21.53 11.59
CA SER A 493 -10.73 -21.99 11.97
C SER A 493 -10.89 -23.38 12.64
N ALA A 494 -9.90 -24.28 12.58
CA ALA A 494 -9.85 -25.50 13.36
C ALA A 494 -9.61 -25.21 14.85
N SER A 495 -10.68 -25.35 15.64
CA SER A 495 -10.67 -25.44 17.10
C SER A 495 -9.62 -26.45 17.61
N PRO A 496 -8.97 -26.18 18.77
CA PRO A 496 -8.15 -27.20 19.43
C PRO A 496 -9.00 -28.45 19.69
N LYS A 497 -8.40 -29.64 19.55
CA LYS A 497 -9.15 -30.91 19.73
C LYS A 497 -9.41 -31.24 21.19
N ALA A 498 -8.66 -30.65 22.11
CA ALA A 498 -8.84 -30.83 23.55
C ALA A 498 -8.50 -29.57 24.34
N GLU A 499 -9.05 -29.45 25.55
CA GLU A 499 -8.73 -28.42 26.55
C GLU A 499 -8.16 -29.08 27.81
N ILE A 500 -7.05 -28.57 28.34
CA ILE A 500 -6.47 -29.01 29.60
C ILE A 500 -6.79 -27.97 30.68
N VAL A 501 -7.42 -28.41 31.77
CA VAL A 501 -7.74 -27.59 32.93
C VAL A 501 -7.03 -28.18 34.14
N LEU A 502 -6.11 -27.43 34.73
CA LEU A 502 -5.48 -27.81 36.00
C LEU A 502 -6.46 -27.50 37.13
N GLU A 503 -6.89 -28.53 37.88
CA GLU A 503 -7.84 -28.37 39.00
C GLU A 503 -7.09 -28.08 40.30
N ASP A 504 -5.96 -28.74 40.52
CA ASP A 504 -5.02 -28.48 41.62
C ASP A 504 -3.57 -28.91 41.26
N HIS A 505 -2.70 -29.04 42.26
CA HIS A 505 -1.29 -29.43 42.06
C HIS A 505 -1.10 -30.91 41.66
N GLU A 506 -2.11 -31.77 41.82
CA GLU A 506 -2.04 -33.22 41.60
C GLU A 506 -3.07 -33.72 40.57
N THR A 507 -4.04 -32.88 40.18
CA THR A 507 -5.17 -33.24 39.32
C THR A 507 -5.39 -32.26 38.18
N ALA A 508 -5.65 -32.82 37.00
CA ALA A 508 -5.99 -32.09 35.79
C ALA A 508 -7.12 -32.79 35.06
N ARG A 509 -7.99 -32.01 34.41
CA ARG A 509 -9.06 -32.53 33.56
C ARG A 509 -8.80 -32.19 32.11
N VAL A 510 -8.87 -33.20 31.26
CA VAL A 510 -8.71 -33.08 29.81
C VAL A 510 -10.07 -33.22 29.17
N TYR A 511 -10.56 -32.16 28.54
CA TYR A 511 -11.82 -32.14 27.83
C TYR A 511 -11.60 -32.35 26.34
N LYS A 512 -12.42 -33.18 25.70
CA LYS A 512 -12.52 -33.23 24.24
C LYS A 512 -13.34 -32.04 23.77
N LEU A 513 -12.85 -31.32 22.77
CA LEU A 513 -13.56 -30.21 22.17
C LEU A 513 -14.12 -30.61 20.80
N ASP A 514 -15.18 -29.93 20.38
CA ASP A 514 -15.67 -30.00 19.00
C ASP A 514 -15.13 -28.89 18.11
N SER A 515 -15.64 -28.81 16.89
CA SER A 515 -15.24 -27.82 15.89
C SER A 515 -15.49 -26.37 16.31
N GLU A 516 -16.40 -26.14 17.25
CA GLU A 516 -16.73 -24.82 17.80
C GLU A 516 -16.02 -24.55 19.14
N GLY A 517 -15.28 -25.53 19.67
CA GLY A 517 -14.57 -25.41 20.94
C GLY A 517 -15.43 -25.72 22.17
N ALA A 518 -16.60 -26.36 22.00
CA ALA A 518 -17.45 -26.79 23.10
C ALA A 518 -16.97 -28.14 23.69
N ARG A 519 -17.02 -28.26 25.01
CA ARG A 519 -16.62 -29.47 25.75
C ARG A 519 -17.64 -30.59 25.53
N LYS A 520 -17.19 -31.74 25.00
CA LYS A 520 -18.03 -32.94 24.78
C LYS A 520 -17.81 -34.03 25.83
N ASP A 521 -16.56 -34.46 25.97
CA ASP A 521 -16.16 -35.54 26.87
C ASP A 521 -15.05 -35.06 27.80
N SER A 522 -14.77 -35.77 28.89
CA SER A 522 -13.65 -35.44 29.79
C SER A 522 -12.99 -36.66 30.40
N VAL A 523 -11.71 -36.53 30.69
CA VAL A 523 -10.91 -37.51 31.44
C VAL A 523 -10.22 -36.79 32.60
N LEU A 524 -10.34 -37.34 33.81
CA LEU A 524 -9.61 -36.88 34.98
C LEU A 524 -8.23 -37.57 35.02
N VAL A 525 -7.18 -36.79 35.22
CA VAL A 525 -5.80 -37.24 35.32
C VAL A 525 -5.27 -36.87 36.70
N THR A 526 -4.71 -37.86 37.40
CA THR A 526 -4.06 -37.66 38.70
C THR A 526 -2.59 -38.06 38.61
N ALA A 527 -1.70 -37.22 39.12
CA ALA A 527 -0.26 -37.42 39.03
C ALA A 527 0.50 -36.86 40.23
N ASN A 528 1.27 -37.73 40.90
CA ASN A 528 2.29 -37.31 41.86
C ASN A 528 3.60 -37.10 41.07
N GLY A 529 3.71 -35.99 40.35
CA GLY A 529 4.82 -35.72 39.43
C GLY A 529 4.46 -34.66 38.37
N ASN A 530 4.99 -34.80 37.15
CA ASN A 530 4.70 -33.88 36.05
C ASN A 530 3.27 -34.06 35.51
N LEU A 531 2.29 -33.44 36.20
CA LEU A 531 0.86 -33.49 35.90
C LEU A 531 0.55 -33.06 34.47
N THR A 532 1.23 -32.01 33.98
CA THR A 532 1.07 -31.51 32.62
C THR A 532 1.40 -32.59 31.59
N GLN A 533 2.50 -33.33 31.76
CA GLN A 533 2.87 -34.41 30.84
C GLN A 533 1.79 -35.51 30.78
N LYS A 534 1.25 -35.93 31.93
CA LYS A 534 0.16 -36.93 31.94
C LYS A 534 -1.12 -36.42 31.31
N ALA A 535 -1.45 -35.14 31.49
CA ALA A 535 -2.60 -34.53 30.83
C ALA A 535 -2.43 -34.51 29.29
N LEU A 536 -1.23 -34.23 28.80
CA LEU A 536 -0.91 -34.29 27.37
C LEU A 536 -1.00 -35.73 26.82
N GLU A 537 -0.51 -36.73 27.55
CA GLU A 537 -0.66 -38.15 27.19
C GLU A 537 -2.14 -38.58 27.13
N ALA A 538 -2.95 -38.10 28.06
CA ALA A 538 -4.39 -38.36 28.04
C ALA A 538 -5.06 -37.71 26.82
N ALA A 539 -4.69 -36.47 26.48
CA ALA A 539 -5.17 -35.80 25.28
C ALA A 539 -4.80 -36.57 23.99
N LEU A 540 -3.56 -37.06 23.89
CA LEU A 540 -3.11 -37.90 22.76
C LEU A 540 -3.93 -39.17 22.64
N LYS A 541 -4.19 -39.87 23.75
CA LYS A 541 -5.03 -41.09 23.76
C LYS A 541 -6.46 -40.81 23.31
N MET A 542 -6.95 -39.57 23.45
CA MET A 542 -8.25 -39.13 22.95
C MET A 542 -8.23 -38.72 21.46
N GLY A 543 -7.09 -38.84 20.78
CA GLY A 543 -6.91 -38.46 19.38
C GLY A 543 -6.70 -36.95 19.16
N ALA A 544 -6.40 -36.20 20.23
CA ALA A 544 -6.14 -34.77 20.13
C ALA A 544 -4.70 -34.51 19.65
N THR A 545 -4.58 -33.93 18.46
CA THR A 545 -3.32 -33.46 17.87
C THR A 545 -2.98 -32.02 18.30
N THR A 546 -3.99 -31.28 18.77
CA THR A 546 -3.88 -29.91 19.29
C THR A 546 -4.61 -29.83 20.63
N VAL A 547 -3.99 -29.16 21.58
CA VAL A 547 -4.52 -28.92 22.93
C VAL A 547 -4.58 -27.43 23.20
N GLY A 548 -5.59 -27.01 23.95
CA GLY A 548 -5.79 -25.64 24.39
C GLY A 548 -5.75 -25.52 25.91
N GLU A 549 -5.30 -24.37 26.40
CA GLU A 549 -5.51 -23.91 27.77
C GLU A 549 -6.18 -22.54 27.70
N ARG A 550 -7.21 -22.30 28.53
CA ARG A 550 -7.88 -21.00 28.55
C ARG A 550 -6.86 -19.89 28.83
N HIS A 551 -6.87 -18.86 28.00
CA HIS A 551 -5.94 -17.75 28.21
C HIS A 551 -6.34 -17.01 29.49
N PRO A 552 -5.38 -16.56 30.32
CA PRO A 552 -5.68 -15.82 31.56
C PRO A 552 -6.48 -14.53 31.35
N SER A 553 -6.56 -14.02 30.12
CA SER A 553 -7.39 -12.87 29.75
C SER A 553 -8.89 -13.16 29.76
N GLY A 554 -9.29 -14.43 29.77
CA GLY A 554 -10.68 -14.85 29.60
C GLY A 554 -11.15 -14.96 28.15
N PHE A 555 -10.32 -14.57 27.17
CA PHE A 555 -10.63 -14.66 25.74
C PHE A 555 -9.81 -15.77 25.10
N GLY A 556 -10.44 -16.61 24.27
CA GLY A 556 -9.79 -17.66 23.51
C GLY A 556 -9.03 -18.70 24.35
N MET A 557 -8.11 -19.41 23.69
CA MET A 557 -7.25 -20.44 24.26
C MET A 557 -5.82 -20.27 23.76
N LYS A 558 -4.83 -20.40 24.64
CA LYS A 558 -3.46 -20.71 24.23
C LYS A 558 -3.45 -22.13 23.70
N ILE A 559 -2.93 -22.34 22.51
CA ILE A 559 -2.94 -23.64 21.87
C ILE A 559 -1.54 -24.15 21.61
N ALA A 560 -1.40 -25.47 21.71
CA ALA A 560 -0.18 -26.17 21.39
C ALA A 560 -0.46 -27.39 20.55
N LYS A 561 0.50 -27.71 19.69
CA LYS A 561 0.52 -28.94 18.91
C LYS A 561 1.38 -29.96 19.63
N LEU A 562 0.90 -31.19 19.65
CA LEU A 562 1.64 -32.33 20.20
C LEU A 562 2.45 -32.95 19.08
N SER A 563 3.77 -33.06 19.25
CA SER A 563 4.61 -33.82 18.33
C SER A 563 4.37 -35.32 18.47
N GLU A 564 4.81 -36.12 17.49
CA GLU A 564 4.75 -37.58 17.56
C GLU A 564 5.48 -38.16 18.78
N ASN A 565 6.47 -37.42 19.30
CA ASN A 565 7.24 -37.77 20.51
C ASN A 565 6.61 -37.23 21.81
N GLY A 566 5.40 -36.66 21.75
CA GLY A 566 4.70 -36.10 22.90
C GLY A 566 5.27 -34.77 23.42
N GLN A 567 6.08 -34.07 22.63
CA GLN A 567 6.58 -32.74 23.00
C GLN A 567 5.53 -31.67 22.71
N PHE A 568 5.43 -30.72 23.64
CA PHE A 568 4.53 -29.57 23.54
C PHE A 568 5.18 -28.46 22.71
N VAL A 569 4.54 -28.07 21.62
CA VAL A 569 4.96 -26.90 20.83
C VAL A 569 3.85 -25.88 20.86
N ASP A 570 4.08 -24.76 21.55
CA ASP A 570 3.20 -23.60 21.49
C ASP A 570 3.08 -23.10 20.04
N ILE A 571 1.84 -23.14 19.53
CA ILE A 571 1.47 -22.74 18.17
C ILE A 571 0.48 -21.57 18.18
N GLY A 572 0.24 -20.93 19.32
CA GLY A 572 -0.43 -19.64 19.35
C GLY A 572 -1.65 -19.48 20.24
N HIS A 573 -2.53 -18.60 19.79
CA HIS A 573 -3.77 -18.21 20.45
C HIS A 573 -4.97 -18.41 19.51
N TRP A 574 -5.87 -19.30 19.88
CA TRP A 574 -7.08 -19.54 19.14
C TRP A 574 -8.25 -18.75 19.74
N LEU A 575 -8.92 -17.98 18.89
CA LEU A 575 -10.21 -17.36 19.17
C LEU A 575 -11.27 -18.09 18.35
N ALA A 576 -12.39 -18.45 18.99
CA ALA A 576 -13.52 -19.00 18.26
C ALA A 576 -14.03 -17.97 17.22
N PRO A 577 -14.53 -18.38 16.03
CA PRO A 577 -14.98 -17.44 15.00
C PRO A 577 -16.00 -16.41 15.50
N ASP A 578 -16.98 -16.85 16.28
CA ASP A 578 -18.00 -15.98 16.88
C ASP A 578 -17.41 -15.03 17.93
N GLU A 579 -16.43 -15.52 18.71
CA GLU A 579 -15.72 -14.71 19.70
C GLU A 579 -14.88 -13.64 19.01
N ARG A 580 -14.16 -14.01 17.95
CA ARG A 580 -13.37 -13.08 17.13
C ARG A 580 -14.25 -12.00 16.52
N THR A 581 -15.39 -12.37 15.93
CA THR A 581 -16.35 -11.42 15.35
C THR A 581 -16.88 -10.49 16.44
N LYS A 582 -17.32 -11.01 17.58
CA LYS A 582 -17.81 -10.19 18.72
C LYS A 582 -16.76 -9.26 19.33
N LEU A 583 -15.48 -9.62 19.27
CA LEU A 583 -14.39 -8.81 19.81
C LEU A 583 -13.92 -7.73 18.85
N LEU A 584 -13.90 -8.05 17.55
CA LEU A 584 -13.28 -7.20 16.53
C LEU A 584 -14.28 -6.40 15.70
N GLU A 585 -15.49 -6.89 15.50
CA GLU A 585 -16.56 -6.21 14.77
C GLU A 585 -17.60 -5.71 15.75
N LEU A 586 -17.47 -4.45 16.15
CA LEU A 586 -18.30 -3.84 17.18
C LEU A 586 -19.28 -2.84 16.57
N PRO A 587 -20.54 -2.82 17.02
CA PRO A 587 -21.41 -1.68 16.80
C PRO A 587 -20.76 -0.41 17.35
N LEU A 588 -20.80 0.68 16.59
CA LEU A 588 -20.20 1.96 17.01
C LEU A 588 -20.74 2.46 18.36
N ALA A 589 -22.04 2.21 18.64
CA ALA A 589 -22.66 2.55 19.91
C ALA A 589 -22.05 1.83 21.13
N ASP A 590 -21.61 0.57 20.95
CA ASP A 590 -20.94 -0.17 22.02
C ASP A 590 -19.53 0.38 22.27
N VAL A 591 -18.85 0.83 21.21
CA VAL A 591 -17.55 1.49 21.31
C VAL A 591 -17.66 2.81 22.06
N GLU A 592 -18.66 3.64 21.73
CA GLU A 592 -18.96 4.89 22.44
C GLU A 592 -19.18 4.66 23.94
N LYS A 593 -20.00 3.66 24.27
CA LYS A 593 -20.30 3.31 25.67
C LYS A 593 -19.06 2.86 26.43
N ALA A 594 -18.15 2.13 25.77
CA ALA A 594 -16.91 1.65 26.37
C ALA A 594 -15.87 2.78 26.58
N LEU A 595 -15.88 3.80 25.72
CA LEU A 595 -14.90 4.89 25.70
C LEU A 595 -15.42 6.22 26.26
N ALA A 596 -16.64 6.26 26.83
CA ALA A 596 -17.20 7.49 27.36
C ALA A 596 -16.28 8.10 28.44
N PRO A 597 -15.77 9.34 28.27
CA PRO A 597 -14.85 9.95 29.22
C PRO A 597 -15.51 10.20 30.57
N ASP A 598 -14.69 10.28 31.63
CA ASP A 598 -15.14 10.79 32.92
C ASP A 598 -15.75 12.19 32.74
N LYS A 599 -16.90 12.42 33.39
CA LYS A 599 -17.86 13.52 33.13
C LYS A 599 -17.35 14.96 33.34
N ALA A 600 -16.05 15.17 33.58
CA ALA A 600 -15.51 16.42 34.12
C ALA A 600 -15.52 17.61 33.14
N ASP A 601 -15.48 17.38 31.82
CA ASP A 601 -15.34 18.45 30.81
C ASP A 601 -16.58 18.67 29.92
N LYS A 602 -17.75 18.13 30.31
CA LYS A 602 -18.98 18.30 29.53
C LYS A 602 -19.63 19.66 29.78
N ARG A 603 -20.08 20.32 28.72
CA ARG A 603 -20.96 21.50 28.83
C ARG A 603 -22.26 21.13 29.56
N THR A 604 -22.72 22.04 30.40
CA THR A 604 -24.01 21.96 31.07
C THR A 604 -25.16 22.04 30.06
N SER A 605 -26.36 21.57 30.42
CA SER A 605 -27.51 21.66 29.52
C SER A 605 -27.88 23.11 29.16
N ALA A 606 -27.65 24.07 30.06
CA ALA A 606 -27.87 25.49 29.78
C ALA A 606 -26.89 26.02 28.73
N GLU A 607 -25.60 25.66 28.82
CA GLU A 607 -24.60 26.05 27.83
C GLU A 607 -24.86 25.40 26.46
N ILE A 608 -25.40 24.17 26.43
CA ILE A 608 -25.79 23.51 25.19
C ILE A 608 -26.97 24.25 24.54
N ILE A 609 -27.97 24.65 25.31
CA ILE A 609 -29.13 25.41 24.79
C ILE A 609 -28.66 26.74 24.21
N GLN A 610 -27.83 27.51 24.94
CA GLN A 610 -27.27 28.76 24.44
C GLN A 610 -26.47 28.57 23.15
N LEU A 611 -25.72 27.47 23.06
CA LEU A 611 -24.99 27.10 21.85
C LEU A 611 -25.95 26.76 20.69
N GLN A 612 -27.03 26.02 20.95
CA GLN A 612 -28.05 25.72 19.93
C GLN A 612 -28.73 27.00 19.42
N GLU A 613 -29.07 27.93 20.31
CA GLU A 613 -29.62 29.26 19.99
C GLU A 613 -28.67 30.07 19.10
N ALA A 614 -27.38 30.11 19.45
CA ALA A 614 -26.37 30.76 18.63
C ALA A 614 -26.26 30.10 17.24
N LEU A 615 -26.24 28.76 17.16
CA LEU A 615 -26.17 28.03 15.89
C LEU A 615 -27.42 28.25 15.03
N LEU A 616 -28.61 28.38 15.62
CA LEU A 616 -29.84 28.75 14.92
C LEU A 616 -29.72 30.11 14.26
N ALA A 617 -29.26 31.13 15.01
CA ALA A 617 -29.05 32.45 14.45
C ALA A 617 -28.01 32.45 13.32
N MET A 618 -26.98 31.60 13.39
CA MET A 618 -26.03 31.43 12.28
C MET A 618 -26.67 30.81 11.02
N VAL A 619 -27.61 29.89 11.17
CA VAL A 619 -28.30 29.22 10.04
C VAL A 619 -29.33 30.15 9.40
N TYR A 620 -30.14 30.80 10.22
CA TYR A 620 -31.28 31.60 9.77
C TYR A 620 -30.90 33.05 9.44
N GLN A 621 -29.83 33.59 10.04
CA GLN A 621 -29.44 35.01 9.95
C GLN A 621 -30.64 35.93 10.20
N PRO A 622 -31.10 35.99 11.46
CA PRO A 622 -32.27 36.76 11.83
C PRO A 622 -32.08 38.25 11.52
N ASN A 623 -33.19 38.95 11.35
CA ASN A 623 -33.20 40.37 11.10
C ASN A 623 -33.47 41.12 12.40
N THR A 624 -32.42 41.68 13.00
CA THR A 624 -32.51 42.44 14.25
C THR A 624 -33.13 43.83 14.09
N GLN A 625 -33.37 44.28 12.86
CA GLN A 625 -34.00 45.60 12.59
C GLN A 625 -35.50 45.51 12.33
N ASP A 626 -36.01 44.32 11.99
CA ASP A 626 -37.42 44.09 11.70
C ASP A 626 -37.92 42.85 12.45
N PRO A 627 -38.62 43.02 13.58
CA PRO A 627 -39.10 41.90 14.38
C PRO A 627 -40.17 41.06 13.67
N LEU A 628 -40.81 41.58 12.61
CA LEU A 628 -41.84 40.87 11.84
C LEU A 628 -41.26 40.10 10.63
N ASP A 629 -39.94 40.08 10.46
CA ASP A 629 -39.30 39.31 9.40
C ASP A 629 -39.56 37.81 9.60
N SER A 630 -40.10 37.15 8.59
CA SER A 630 -40.40 35.71 8.63
C SER A 630 -39.24 34.81 9.06
N ARG A 631 -37.98 35.25 8.88
CA ARG A 631 -36.79 34.50 9.34
C ARG A 631 -36.69 34.42 10.86
N ASN A 632 -37.19 35.44 11.56
CA ASN A 632 -37.19 35.51 13.02
C ASN A 632 -38.17 34.49 13.59
N ASP A 633 -39.39 34.44 13.05
CA ASP A 633 -40.41 33.46 13.43
C ASP A 633 -39.94 32.02 13.19
N LEU A 634 -39.37 31.75 12.00
CA LEU A 634 -38.84 30.43 11.64
C LEU A 634 -37.69 30.00 12.56
N MET A 635 -36.82 30.93 12.94
CA MET A 635 -35.71 30.65 13.86
C MET A 635 -36.21 30.26 15.26
N ILE A 636 -37.19 31.00 15.80
CA ILE A 636 -37.78 30.72 17.12
C ILE A 636 -38.52 29.38 17.12
N GLU A 637 -39.33 29.12 16.09
CA GLU A 637 -40.03 27.83 15.94
C GLU A 637 -39.03 26.67 15.84
N ALA A 638 -37.96 26.86 15.05
CA ALA A 638 -36.88 25.88 14.93
C ALA A 638 -36.16 25.62 16.27
N GLY A 639 -35.98 26.65 17.11
CA GLY A 639 -35.41 26.52 18.44
C GLY A 639 -36.26 25.67 19.38
N TYR A 640 -37.58 25.89 19.38
CA TYR A 640 -38.50 25.07 20.17
C TYR A 640 -38.48 23.60 19.71
N GLN A 641 -38.49 23.37 18.39
CA GLN A 641 -38.46 22.02 17.82
C GLN A 641 -37.13 21.31 18.10
N TRP A 642 -35.99 21.99 17.96
CA TRP A 642 -34.69 21.37 18.24
C TRP A 642 -34.55 20.98 19.71
N ASN A 643 -35.01 21.83 20.63
CA ASN A 643 -34.98 21.53 22.07
C ASN A 643 -35.91 20.37 22.48
N THR A 644 -37.01 20.16 21.75
CA THR A 644 -38.00 19.11 22.08
C THR A 644 -37.77 17.80 21.34
N GLN A 645 -37.31 17.85 20.09
CA GLN A 645 -37.17 16.70 19.19
C GLN A 645 -35.71 16.28 18.97
N GLY A 646 -34.73 17.09 19.38
CA GLY A 646 -33.30 16.78 19.25
C GLY A 646 -32.71 16.98 17.85
N GLN A 647 -33.52 17.40 16.87
CA GLN A 647 -33.12 17.62 15.48
C GLN A 647 -33.33 19.08 15.09
N LEU A 648 -32.43 19.64 14.28
CA LEU A 648 -32.54 21.00 13.78
C LEU A 648 -33.45 21.02 12.53
N PRO A 649 -34.65 21.62 12.58
CA PRO A 649 -35.45 21.83 11.38
C PRO A 649 -34.88 22.99 10.55
N ILE A 650 -34.81 22.81 9.23
CA ILE A 650 -34.45 23.83 8.26
C ILE A 650 -35.52 23.87 7.17
N GLN A 651 -36.16 25.03 7.01
CA GLN A 651 -37.12 25.22 5.92
C GLN A 651 -36.38 25.46 4.59
N ALA A 652 -36.63 24.60 3.61
CA ALA A 652 -36.17 24.77 2.24
C ALA A 652 -36.95 25.88 1.53
N LYS A 653 -36.41 26.42 0.44
CA LYS A 653 -37.05 27.54 -0.30
C LYS A 653 -38.43 27.25 -0.87
N ASP A 654 -38.72 25.99 -1.15
CA ASP A 654 -40.01 25.50 -1.61
C ASP A 654 -41.00 25.21 -0.46
N GLY A 655 -40.61 25.51 0.79
CA GLY A 655 -41.48 25.54 1.96
C GLY A 655 -41.55 24.25 2.76
N HIS A 656 -40.92 23.15 2.31
CA HIS A 656 -40.84 21.92 3.11
C HIS A 656 -39.74 22.02 4.18
N THR A 657 -39.93 21.33 5.30
CA THR A 657 -38.96 21.29 6.39
C THR A 657 -38.09 20.05 6.28
N VAL A 658 -36.76 20.24 6.28
CA VAL A 658 -35.77 19.17 6.35
C VAL A 658 -35.24 19.11 7.79
N LEU A 659 -35.20 17.93 8.38
CA LEU A 659 -34.64 17.71 9.71
C LEU A 659 -33.16 17.35 9.58
N VAL A 660 -32.31 18.04 10.33
CA VAL A 660 -30.86 17.84 10.34
C VAL A 660 -30.44 17.32 11.71
N ASP A 661 -29.88 16.12 11.73
CA ASP A 661 -29.30 15.53 12.93
C ASP A 661 -28.00 16.22 13.31
N VAL A 662 -27.92 16.77 14.53
CA VAL A 662 -26.70 17.36 15.08
C VAL A 662 -26.37 16.60 16.35
N SER A 663 -25.18 15.98 16.41
CA SER A 663 -24.79 15.16 17.55
C SER A 663 -24.72 15.99 18.83
N ARG A 664 -25.55 15.62 19.81
CA ARG A 664 -25.51 16.21 21.15
C ARG A 664 -24.14 16.04 21.80
N GLU A 665 -23.47 14.92 21.57
CA GLU A 665 -22.15 14.66 22.14
C GLU A 665 -21.08 15.61 21.57
N VAL A 666 -21.21 15.98 20.29
CA VAL A 666 -20.36 17.02 19.68
C VAL A 666 -20.58 18.38 20.38
N LEU A 667 -21.84 18.73 20.66
CA LEU A 667 -22.17 19.96 21.41
C LEU A 667 -21.63 19.93 22.85
N GLU A 668 -21.64 18.77 23.49
CA GLU A 668 -21.18 18.60 24.87
C GLU A 668 -19.66 18.70 25.01
N THR A 669 -18.89 18.19 24.05
CA THR A 669 -17.46 17.89 24.25
C THR A 669 -16.51 18.62 23.30
N GLN A 670 -16.98 19.08 22.13
CA GLN A 670 -16.07 19.57 21.09
C GLN A 670 -15.87 21.09 21.15
N PRO A 671 -14.74 21.63 20.65
CA PRO A 671 -14.55 23.07 20.53
C PRO A 671 -15.47 23.68 19.45
N LEU A 672 -15.80 24.97 19.60
CA LEU A 672 -16.74 25.69 18.72
C LEU A 672 -16.45 25.57 17.23
N LYS A 673 -15.16 25.57 16.86
CA LYS A 673 -14.73 25.41 15.45
C LYS A 673 -15.14 24.06 14.88
N GLU A 674 -15.08 23.00 15.68
CA GLU A 674 -15.48 21.65 15.26
C GLU A 674 -17.01 21.50 15.24
N ILE A 675 -17.71 22.09 16.19
CA ILE A 675 -19.19 22.14 16.19
C ILE A 675 -19.72 22.78 14.89
N ARG A 676 -19.12 23.89 14.45
CA ARG A 676 -19.48 24.54 13.18
C ARG A 676 -19.22 23.65 11.96
N ARG A 677 -18.08 22.94 11.93
CA ARG A 677 -17.75 22.00 10.84
C ARG A 677 -18.71 20.83 10.81
N HIS A 678 -19.03 20.28 11.98
CA HIS A 678 -20.02 19.22 12.13
C HIS A 678 -21.38 19.67 11.60
N LEU A 679 -21.89 20.83 12.05
CA LEU A 679 -23.15 21.38 11.55
C LEU A 679 -23.15 21.56 10.01
N CYS A 680 -22.07 22.12 9.46
CA CYS A 680 -21.93 22.24 8.00
C CYS A 680 -21.98 20.87 7.32
N ALA A 681 -21.31 19.85 7.87
CA ALA A 681 -21.32 18.50 7.33
C ALA A 681 -22.71 17.88 7.32
N GLN A 682 -23.48 18.03 8.42
CA GLN A 682 -24.84 17.50 8.53
C GLN A 682 -25.80 18.19 7.56
N ILE A 683 -25.66 19.51 7.37
CA ILE A 683 -26.42 20.25 6.35
C ILE A 683 -26.08 19.77 4.93
N ILE A 684 -24.82 19.49 4.63
CA ILE A 684 -24.43 18.98 3.31
C ILE A 684 -24.98 17.57 3.07
N LEU A 685 -25.06 16.74 4.11
CA LEU A 685 -25.60 15.38 4.05
C LEU A 685 -27.13 15.32 4.02
N SER A 686 -27.83 16.38 4.44
CA SER A 686 -29.30 16.40 4.50
C SER A 686 -29.97 16.39 3.12
N ASP A 687 -31.29 16.29 3.09
CA ASP A 687 -32.07 16.28 1.84
C ASP A 687 -32.28 17.67 1.20
N LEU A 688 -31.67 18.73 1.77
CA LEU A 688 -31.73 20.07 1.20
C LEU A 688 -31.19 20.10 -0.24
N ASN A 689 -31.78 20.96 -1.07
CA ASN A 689 -31.27 21.17 -2.42
C ASN A 689 -29.87 21.85 -2.38
N TYR A 690 -29.13 21.74 -3.48
CA TYR A 690 -27.75 22.21 -3.58
C TYR A 690 -27.58 23.70 -3.20
N TYR A 691 -28.50 24.56 -3.62
CA TYR A 691 -28.41 26.00 -3.38
C TYR A 691 -28.67 26.34 -1.91
N ASP A 692 -29.64 25.69 -1.28
CA ASP A 692 -29.97 25.92 0.13
C ASP A 692 -28.86 25.40 1.04
N LYS A 693 -28.26 24.24 0.72
CA LYS A 693 -27.03 23.75 1.36
C LYS A 693 -25.90 24.79 1.30
N ALA A 694 -25.61 25.28 0.11
CA ALA A 694 -24.54 26.26 -0.10
C ALA A 694 -24.77 27.55 0.69
N ASN A 695 -26.02 28.05 0.71
CA ASN A 695 -26.39 29.25 1.46
C ASN A 695 -26.23 29.03 2.96
N CYS A 696 -26.79 27.96 3.54
CA CYS A 696 -26.67 27.68 4.97
C CYS A 696 -25.21 27.52 5.39
N VAL A 697 -24.41 26.77 4.63
CA VAL A 697 -22.96 26.61 4.91
C VAL A 697 -22.23 27.95 4.82
N GLN A 698 -22.56 28.80 3.85
CA GLN A 698 -21.96 30.14 3.75
C GLN A 698 -22.29 30.99 4.96
N ARG A 699 -23.56 31.02 5.40
CA ARG A 699 -24.00 31.78 6.58
C ARG A 699 -23.27 31.32 7.84
N ILE A 700 -23.21 30.01 8.07
CA ILE A 700 -22.48 29.43 9.20
C ILE A 700 -21.00 29.79 9.14
N ARG A 701 -20.39 29.88 7.96
CA ARG A 701 -18.97 30.26 7.81
C ARG A 701 -18.73 31.75 8.05
N SER A 702 -19.64 32.62 7.63
CA SER A 702 -19.49 34.07 7.74
C SER A 702 -19.80 34.64 9.12
N SER A 703 -20.63 33.98 9.93
CA SER A 703 -21.03 34.48 11.24
C SER A 703 -20.00 34.17 12.33
N ALA A 704 -19.81 35.11 13.25
CA ALA A 704 -19.16 34.88 14.55
C ALA A 704 -20.21 34.32 15.53
N LEU A 705 -19.78 33.49 16.48
CA LEU A 705 -20.72 32.78 17.36
C LEU A 705 -21.28 33.73 18.44
N GLU A 706 -20.42 34.62 18.94
CA GLU A 706 -20.77 35.63 19.95
C GLU A 706 -21.81 36.61 19.40
N ASP A 707 -21.64 37.08 18.17
CA ASP A 707 -22.58 37.98 17.50
C ASP A 707 -23.93 37.28 17.25
N ALA A 708 -23.89 36.03 16.77
CA ALA A 708 -25.11 35.27 16.48
C ALA A 708 -25.96 35.01 17.73
N TYR A 709 -25.35 34.78 18.89
CA TYR A 709 -26.09 34.64 20.14
C TYR A 709 -26.77 35.95 20.55
N GLN A 710 -26.10 37.10 20.40
CA GLN A 710 -26.71 38.39 20.69
C GLN A 710 -27.85 38.73 19.72
N ASP A 711 -27.68 38.39 18.44
CA ASP A 711 -28.74 38.55 17.44
C ASP A 711 -29.98 37.73 17.81
N TYR A 712 -29.79 36.49 18.30
CA TYR A 712 -30.88 35.64 18.77
C TYR A 712 -31.66 36.29 19.93
N LEU A 713 -30.94 36.76 20.96
CA LEU A 713 -31.56 37.37 22.14
C LEU A 713 -32.32 38.66 21.78
N THR A 714 -31.75 39.50 20.93
CA THR A 714 -32.38 40.75 20.47
C THR A 714 -33.72 40.45 19.79
N VAL A 715 -33.74 39.47 18.88
CA VAL A 715 -34.97 39.06 18.20
C VAL A 715 -35.98 38.44 19.16
N LEU A 716 -35.54 37.64 20.13
CA LEU A 716 -36.45 37.03 21.10
C LEU A 716 -37.15 38.10 21.96
N ASP A 717 -36.41 39.10 22.42
CA ASP A 717 -36.96 40.22 23.22
C ASP A 717 -37.96 41.04 22.38
N ASP A 718 -37.60 41.40 21.14
CA ASP A 718 -38.45 42.22 20.28
C ASP A 718 -39.73 41.48 19.83
N VAL A 719 -39.66 40.19 19.52
CA VAL A 719 -40.85 39.37 19.18
C VAL A 719 -41.75 39.20 20.40
N SER A 720 -41.18 39.02 21.59
CA SER A 720 -41.94 38.93 22.84
C SER A 720 -42.69 40.25 23.15
N LEU A 721 -42.05 41.40 22.92
CA LEU A 721 -42.65 42.73 23.09
C LEU A 721 -43.80 42.98 22.10
N VAL A 722 -43.66 42.55 20.84
CA VAL A 722 -44.71 42.68 19.81
C VAL A 722 -45.91 41.77 20.11
N ALA A 723 -45.69 40.58 20.65
CA ALA A 723 -46.75 39.67 21.08
C ALA A 723 -47.55 40.21 22.29
N GLU A 724 -46.92 40.98 23.17
CA GLU A 724 -47.56 41.61 24.34
C GLU A 724 -48.31 42.91 24.01
N THR A 725 -48.14 43.49 22.81
CA THR A 725 -48.83 44.72 22.43
C THR A 725 -50.22 44.40 21.85
N PRO A 726 -51.34 44.68 22.55
CA PRO A 726 -52.67 44.45 21.98
C PRO A 726 -52.83 45.36 20.76
N ARG A 727 -53.15 44.77 19.60
CA ARG A 727 -53.46 45.51 18.36
C ARG A 727 -54.54 46.54 18.65
N LEU A 728 -54.15 47.78 18.89
CA LEU A 728 -55.04 48.93 18.88
C LEU A 728 -55.51 49.10 17.44
N ALA A 729 -56.73 48.63 17.19
CA ALA A 729 -57.44 48.85 15.94
C ALA A 729 -57.55 50.36 15.68
N VAL A 730 -56.99 50.81 14.57
CA VAL A 730 -57.31 52.09 13.97
C VAL A 730 -58.00 51.80 12.64
N SER A 731 -59.27 52.20 12.60
CA SER A 731 -60.18 52.30 11.45
C SER A 731 -59.74 53.35 10.44
#